data_AF-A0A383VZV7-F1
#
_entry.id   AF-A0A383VZV7-F1
#
_cell.length_a   1.000
_cell.length_b   1.000
_cell.length_c   1.000
_cell.angle_alpha   90.00
_cell.angle_beta   90.00
_cell.angle_gamma   90.00
#
_symmetry.space_group_name_H-M   'P 1'
#
loop_
_entity.id
_entity.type
_entity.pdbx_description
1 polymer ?
#
loop_
_entity_poly.entity_id
_entity_poly.type
_entity_poly.pdbx_seq_one_letter_code
_entity_poly.pdbx_strand_id
1 'polypeptide(L)'
;MACSSKALRAAVDALFSSSTTALLLLHQSVRAAAVHRKNSRAVDWVCKHRCFEASSILQGSAALLSTPMVPVAAAEALASAGLCFSYQKVLEACARPVAGAWVWVQAGAVPDAPELAKLLACGKLDYKNSNGAEHIKQLVATAQDALDPALLPGILQLAVSLHKQHHTVQALYAGSMTFVLVDGSVHLRSQQQQALQQQVTPQLLQQLLDMLSKQCSPAYSAQVASSLCKLPAGAAIGGDAVAALLQQAVQHGSAGFVCSLRCLPAAHSCGPEAVAGLLQQVLLQGDTAMGLCLTEVPAAEHIPAQRMQQLLQLVPVTCMLQLRGISLFERLLALPGAAAMEPAGVAAVLRTVLQNQLKHSETDHYQERLSILLVSMPAAQHISADDFASLLKVPLLKADRNCTLMLCEQTAAQALEAEHIYELLDSLLQHRVVDSTHNTWLPGADVLLGLPGAQELSAGQIKDLLQHVSFGLLDSEVQRQLLLLPDAQLLDVHALWPLLELAVARCDVGVTSVLSDLLEPHGDFLLLLNTAGLAEKALQQHEPVAEPLLDLLHMVEPEQEDDEYVPAQQVMRLLRTAAHRRHVHALHSLCRLLGCKAVDPHQLAQLLQEVLHSRNYEAAKVLLRDLPALQHLTPDDAEQLLLLAIEVVGGLADDCKWEPDGMAAHIARDIALLPGVRQLGADRLKLALQAAIQRQASSVCWQVQTLPCVGGRCSFGCVEPAKTTLDSTVAALCRAGDAGLTARDFSSTEDRSSGVVGGSCAALQLPAAAVQELLLLALQLQSWHAVQSLCGCSSAHQLTQGDVVALLQQAARVVPGNVQDDKAHDTAAMAVCDALCSLPAVRLLGCEGLASVLQVAVLVDSYANQLLVQRLSRLPAAKQLSRGVVDGLLVAAAAPEMMQVLLPLSTYHMV
;
A
#
# COMPACT_ATOMS: atom_id res chain seq x y z
N MET A 1 43.16 -3.80 13.28
CA MET A 1 44.54 -4.28 13.45
C MET A 1 44.59 -5.71 13.99
N ALA A 2 44.00 -6.68 13.29
CA ALA A 2 44.20 -8.10 13.57
C ALA A 2 43.95 -8.92 12.29
N CYS A 3 44.94 -8.94 11.40
CA CYS A 3 45.09 -9.94 10.34
C CYS A 3 46.58 -10.31 10.34
N SER A 4 46.86 -11.59 10.55
CA SER A 4 48.20 -12.11 10.81
C SER A 4 49.12 -11.94 9.59
N SER A 5 50.38 -11.60 9.85
CA SER A 5 51.42 -11.29 8.87
C SER A 5 51.77 -12.44 7.90
N LYS A 6 51.25 -13.65 8.12
CA LYS A 6 51.47 -14.80 7.23
C LYS A 6 50.64 -14.73 5.94
N ALA A 7 49.42 -14.20 5.98
CA ALA A 7 48.57 -14.11 4.78
C ALA A 7 49.04 -13.00 3.82
N LEU A 8 49.50 -11.87 4.37
CA LEU A 8 50.05 -10.77 3.57
C LEU A 8 51.40 -11.15 2.94
N ARG A 9 52.25 -11.89 3.67
CA ARG A 9 53.54 -12.37 3.16
C ARG A 9 53.35 -13.46 2.08
N ALA A 10 52.38 -14.37 2.24
CA ALA A 10 52.02 -15.34 1.20
C ALA A 10 51.43 -14.68 -0.07
N ALA A 11 50.67 -13.58 0.07
CA ALA A 11 50.15 -12.83 -1.08
C ALA A 11 51.24 -12.02 -1.81
N VAL A 12 52.23 -11.50 -1.08
CA VAL A 12 53.40 -10.80 -1.65
C VAL A 12 54.36 -11.80 -2.32
N ASP A 13 54.57 -12.98 -1.74
CA ASP A 13 55.38 -14.05 -2.36
C ASP A 13 54.69 -14.66 -3.61
N ALA A 14 53.35 -14.69 -3.64
CA ALA A 14 52.58 -15.06 -4.82
C ALA A 14 52.60 -13.99 -5.93
N LEU A 15 52.74 -12.71 -5.59
CA LEU A 15 52.88 -11.60 -6.55
C LEU A 15 54.19 -11.65 -7.35
N PHE A 16 55.22 -12.36 -6.86
CA PHE A 16 56.52 -12.48 -7.52
C PHE A 16 56.70 -13.76 -8.36
N SER A 17 55.70 -14.67 -8.44
CA SER A 17 55.93 -16.01 -9.04
C SER A 17 55.11 -16.43 -10.28
N SER A 18 54.02 -15.74 -10.70
CA SER A 18 53.53 -15.81 -12.10
C SER A 18 52.35 -14.86 -12.35
N SER A 19 52.33 -14.26 -13.55
CA SER A 19 51.49 -13.14 -13.95
C SER A 19 50.22 -13.59 -14.69
N THR A 20 49.06 -13.56 -14.01
CA THR A 20 47.69 -13.26 -14.52
C THR A 20 46.64 -13.77 -13.52
N THR A 21 46.85 -14.96 -12.95
CA THR A 21 45.92 -15.60 -12.00
C THR A 21 45.87 -14.87 -10.65
N ALA A 22 47.00 -14.31 -10.20
CA ALA A 22 47.07 -13.54 -8.95
C ALA A 22 46.29 -12.22 -9.01
N LEU A 23 46.22 -11.57 -10.18
CA LEU A 23 45.47 -10.33 -10.37
C LEU A 23 43.95 -10.56 -10.42
N LEU A 24 43.51 -11.68 -11.02
CA LEU A 24 42.11 -12.10 -11.02
C LEU A 24 41.61 -12.46 -9.63
N LEU A 25 42.43 -13.13 -8.82
CA LEU A 25 42.10 -13.44 -7.43
C LEU A 25 42.09 -12.18 -6.55
N LEU A 26 42.97 -11.22 -6.79
CA LEU A 26 42.94 -9.92 -6.10
C LEU A 26 41.65 -9.14 -6.44
N HIS A 27 41.24 -9.13 -7.71
CA HIS A 27 40.01 -8.49 -8.18
C HIS A 27 38.75 -9.14 -7.59
N GLN A 28 38.69 -10.48 -7.53
CA GLN A 28 37.59 -11.22 -6.90
C GLN A 28 37.54 -10.99 -5.38
N SER A 29 38.70 -10.94 -4.71
CA SER A 29 38.79 -10.70 -3.26
C SER A 29 38.34 -9.28 -2.89
N VAL A 30 38.67 -8.28 -3.70
CA VAL A 30 38.25 -6.88 -3.51
C VAL A 30 36.74 -6.72 -3.76
N ARG A 31 36.17 -7.41 -4.76
CA ARG A 31 34.72 -7.46 -4.99
C ARG A 31 33.97 -8.14 -3.85
N ALA A 32 34.46 -9.27 -3.35
CA ALA A 32 33.84 -9.98 -2.22
C ALA A 32 33.90 -9.18 -0.91
N ALA A 33 34.96 -8.40 -0.70
CA ALA A 33 35.07 -7.49 0.45
C ALA A 33 34.14 -6.27 0.34
N ALA A 34 33.84 -5.80 -0.87
CA ALA A 34 32.94 -4.66 -1.13
C ALA A 34 31.45 -4.99 -0.86
N VAL A 35 31.04 -6.25 -1.02
CA VAL A 35 29.65 -6.70 -0.82
C VAL A 35 29.26 -6.80 0.66
N HIS A 36 30.22 -6.87 1.60
CA HIS A 36 29.92 -7.21 2.99
C HIS A 36 30.12 -6.12 4.05
N ARG A 37 30.46 -4.85 3.74
CA ARG A 37 30.54 -3.78 4.78
C ARG A 37 30.13 -2.37 4.34
N LYS A 38 29.34 -1.72 5.20
CA LYS A 38 28.87 -0.31 5.15
C LYS A 38 29.97 0.76 5.34
N ASN A 39 31.04 0.77 4.55
CA ASN A 39 31.96 1.92 4.53
C ASN A 39 32.49 2.17 3.11
N SER A 40 31.81 3.06 2.37
CA SER A 40 31.94 3.24 0.92
C SER A 40 33.09 4.14 0.46
N ARG A 41 33.77 4.91 1.33
CA ARG A 41 34.71 5.96 0.85
C ARG A 41 36.12 5.48 0.46
N ALA A 42 36.62 4.39 1.05
CA ALA A 42 37.97 3.89 0.73
C ALA A 42 38.00 3.03 -0.55
N VAL A 43 36.91 2.28 -0.81
CA VAL A 43 36.77 1.44 -2.02
C VAL A 43 36.46 2.31 -3.25
N ASP A 44 35.64 3.35 -3.08
CA ASP A 44 35.31 4.30 -4.14
C ASP A 44 36.51 5.18 -4.56
N TRP A 45 37.45 5.44 -3.63
CA TRP A 45 38.72 6.12 -3.94
C TRP A 45 39.67 5.26 -4.79
N VAL A 46 39.75 3.95 -4.51
CA VAL A 46 40.60 3.01 -5.28
C VAL A 46 40.01 2.72 -6.66
N CYS A 47 38.69 2.60 -6.79
CA CYS A 47 38.03 2.37 -8.08
C CYS A 47 38.03 3.61 -9.01
N LYS A 48 38.18 4.83 -8.45
CA LYS A 48 38.26 6.08 -9.23
C LYS A 48 39.65 6.39 -9.78
N HIS A 49 40.69 5.64 -9.42
CA HIS A 49 42.02 5.77 -10.03
C HIS A 49 42.21 4.73 -11.13
N ARG A 50 42.35 5.20 -12.38
CA ARG A 50 42.47 4.43 -13.64
C ARG A 50 43.76 3.58 -13.75
N CYS A 51 44.07 2.75 -12.76
CA CYS A 51 45.29 1.93 -12.73
C CYS A 51 45.06 0.45 -13.09
N PHE A 52 43.84 0.06 -13.50
CA PHE A 52 43.51 -1.36 -13.75
C PHE A 52 42.67 -1.59 -15.01
N GLU A 53 43.02 -0.92 -16.12
CA GLU A 53 42.61 -1.41 -17.44
C GLU A 53 43.60 -2.50 -17.91
N ALA A 54 43.09 -3.63 -18.43
CA ALA A 54 43.93 -4.73 -18.92
C ALA A 54 44.87 -4.30 -20.06
N SER A 55 44.56 -3.22 -20.77
CA SER A 55 45.35 -2.61 -21.84
C SER A 55 46.59 -1.83 -21.34
N SER A 56 46.60 -1.34 -20.10
CA SER A 56 47.71 -0.54 -19.55
C SER A 56 48.77 -1.38 -18.83
N ILE A 57 48.48 -2.65 -18.51
CA ILE A 57 49.45 -3.58 -17.88
C ILE A 57 50.49 -4.09 -18.89
N LEU A 58 50.13 -4.21 -20.18
CA LEU A 58 51.07 -4.53 -21.26
C LEU A 58 51.93 -3.34 -21.71
N GLN A 59 51.52 -2.10 -21.42
CA GLN A 59 52.32 -0.90 -21.71
C GLN A 59 53.36 -0.59 -20.60
N GLY A 60 53.15 -1.09 -19.38
CA GLY A 60 54.06 -0.88 -18.25
C GLY A 60 55.43 -1.56 -18.38
N SER A 61 55.53 -2.69 -19.10
CA SER A 61 56.83 -3.36 -19.34
C SER A 61 57.67 -2.67 -20.42
N ALA A 62 57.03 -1.97 -21.37
CA ALA A 62 57.73 -1.16 -22.36
C ALA A 62 58.29 0.15 -21.76
N ALA A 63 57.57 0.74 -20.80
CA ALA A 63 57.98 1.97 -20.11
C ALA A 63 59.16 1.78 -19.11
N LEU A 64 59.35 0.56 -18.58
CA LEU A 64 60.50 0.23 -17.74
C LEU A 64 61.78 -0.02 -18.53
N LEU A 65 61.66 -0.45 -19.80
CA LEU A 65 62.77 -0.64 -20.72
C LEU A 65 63.17 0.65 -21.47
N SER A 66 62.40 1.74 -21.33
CA SER A 66 62.67 3.04 -21.96
C SER A 66 63.38 4.04 -21.04
N THR A 67 64.17 3.57 -20.06
CA THR A 67 65.17 4.43 -19.41
C THR A 67 66.21 4.82 -20.45
N PRO A 68 66.60 6.09 -20.57
CA PRO A 68 67.42 6.54 -21.70
C PRO A 68 68.80 5.88 -21.64
N MET A 69 69.11 5.06 -22.65
CA MET A 69 70.50 4.73 -22.99
C MET A 69 71.21 6.03 -23.37
N VAL A 70 72.44 6.19 -22.90
CA VAL A 70 73.34 7.27 -23.33
C VAL A 70 73.38 7.28 -24.87
N PRO A 71 73.09 8.40 -25.56
CA PRO A 71 73.12 8.44 -27.02
C PRO A 71 74.51 8.04 -27.52
N VAL A 72 74.57 7.12 -28.48
CA VAL A 72 75.83 6.53 -29.00
C VAL A 72 76.81 7.63 -29.45
N ALA A 73 76.31 8.71 -30.04
CA ALA A 73 77.11 9.86 -30.46
C ALA A 73 77.80 10.60 -29.28
N ALA A 74 77.20 10.63 -28.09
CA ALA A 74 77.82 11.22 -26.91
C ALA A 74 78.90 10.31 -26.30
N ALA A 75 78.70 8.99 -26.37
CA ALA A 75 79.71 8.01 -25.96
C ALA A 75 80.91 7.98 -26.92
N GLU A 76 80.68 8.10 -28.23
CA GLU A 76 81.73 8.18 -29.26
C GLU A 76 82.54 9.49 -29.15
N ALA A 77 81.89 10.64 -28.92
CA ALA A 77 82.57 11.91 -28.72
C ALA A 77 83.50 11.89 -27.48
N LEU A 78 83.03 11.29 -26.38
CA LEU A 78 83.81 11.17 -25.14
C LEU A 78 84.96 10.14 -25.24
N ALA A 79 84.77 9.06 -25.99
CA ALA A 79 85.82 8.09 -26.29
C ALA A 79 86.88 8.65 -27.25
N SER A 80 86.48 9.46 -28.24
CA SER A 80 87.39 10.14 -29.18
C SER A 80 88.26 11.22 -28.51
N ALA A 81 87.87 11.70 -27.33
CA ALA A 81 88.65 12.64 -26.50
C ALA A 81 89.68 11.95 -25.58
N GLY A 82 89.83 10.62 -25.65
CA GLY A 82 90.90 9.86 -24.98
C GLY A 82 90.72 9.66 -23.47
N LEU A 83 89.51 9.83 -22.94
CA LEU A 83 89.24 9.76 -21.50
C LEU A 83 88.55 8.43 -21.13
N CYS A 84 89.11 7.70 -20.16
CA CYS A 84 88.52 6.47 -19.63
C CYS A 84 87.60 6.78 -18.43
N PHE A 85 86.33 6.35 -18.49
CA PHE A 85 85.36 6.49 -17.38
C PHE A 85 84.59 5.19 -17.16
N SER A 86 84.06 4.97 -15.94
CA SER A 86 83.07 3.93 -15.69
C SER A 86 81.67 4.43 -16.05
N TYR A 87 80.79 3.51 -16.47
CA TYR A 87 79.39 3.81 -16.84
C TYR A 87 78.62 4.60 -15.75
N GLN A 88 78.98 4.35 -14.49
CA GLN A 88 78.43 5.03 -13.32
C GLN A 88 78.84 6.52 -13.25
N LYS A 89 80.06 6.88 -13.68
CA LYS A 89 80.51 8.29 -13.73
C LYS A 89 79.87 9.08 -14.88
N VAL A 90 79.51 8.41 -15.97
CA VAL A 90 78.75 9.02 -17.09
C VAL A 90 77.31 9.31 -16.65
N LEU A 91 76.68 8.37 -15.93
CA LEU A 91 75.37 8.59 -15.33
C LEU A 91 75.38 9.71 -14.27
N GLU A 92 76.42 9.80 -13.44
CA GLU A 92 76.58 10.92 -12.48
C GLU A 92 76.82 12.27 -13.16
N ALA A 93 77.51 12.30 -14.31
CA ALA A 93 77.72 13.52 -15.09
C ALA A 93 76.44 13.96 -15.82
N CYS A 94 75.68 13.02 -16.38
CA CYS A 94 74.36 13.27 -16.98
C CYS A 94 73.30 13.67 -15.93
N ALA A 95 73.49 13.29 -14.67
CA ALA A 95 72.64 13.69 -13.55
C ALA A 95 72.96 15.10 -12.99
N ARG A 96 74.04 15.77 -13.44
CA ARG A 96 74.37 17.15 -13.06
C ARG A 96 73.93 18.14 -14.15
N PRO A 97 73.17 19.21 -13.86
CA PRO A 97 72.43 19.94 -14.90
C PRO A 97 73.25 20.97 -15.72
N VAL A 98 74.53 21.17 -15.44
CA VAL A 98 75.22 22.41 -15.87
C VAL A 98 76.02 22.26 -17.18
N ALA A 99 76.42 21.05 -17.60
CA ALA A 99 77.28 20.90 -18.78
C ALA A 99 76.52 20.61 -20.10
N GLY A 100 75.32 20.02 -20.03
CA GLY A 100 74.56 19.65 -21.24
C GLY A 100 73.81 20.82 -21.90
N ALA A 101 73.41 21.84 -21.14
CA ALA A 101 72.63 22.97 -21.67
C ALA A 101 73.49 23.94 -22.52
N TRP A 102 74.78 24.08 -22.20
CA TRP A 102 75.68 24.94 -22.98
C TRP A 102 75.91 24.45 -24.41
N VAL A 103 75.82 23.13 -24.64
CA VAL A 103 75.98 22.53 -25.97
C VAL A 103 74.78 22.82 -26.88
N TRP A 104 73.58 22.99 -26.31
CA TRP A 104 72.37 23.30 -27.09
C TRP A 104 72.26 24.77 -27.47
N VAL A 105 72.83 25.68 -26.66
CA VAL A 105 72.85 27.13 -26.95
C VAL A 105 73.80 27.46 -28.11
N GLN A 106 74.89 26.71 -28.28
CA GLN A 106 75.76 26.84 -29.47
C GLN A 106 75.20 26.20 -30.74
N ALA A 107 74.16 25.37 -30.64
CA ALA A 107 73.60 24.62 -31.77
C ALA A 107 72.47 25.34 -32.56
N GLY A 108 72.26 26.64 -32.34
CA GLY A 108 71.65 27.51 -33.37
C GLY A 108 70.13 27.77 -33.31
N ALA A 109 69.47 27.68 -32.15
CA ALA A 109 68.02 27.94 -32.08
C ALA A 109 67.61 29.42 -31.95
N VAL A 110 68.35 30.28 -31.22
CA VAL A 110 68.10 31.75 -31.17
C VAL A 110 69.39 32.49 -30.79
N PRO A 111 70.18 33.03 -31.75
CA PRO A 111 71.48 33.66 -31.45
C PRO A 111 71.36 35.02 -30.73
N ASP A 112 70.22 35.70 -30.82
CA ASP A 112 70.10 37.12 -30.40
C ASP A 112 69.27 37.38 -29.12
N ALA A 113 68.90 36.33 -28.36
CA ALA A 113 68.10 36.46 -27.14
C ALA A 113 68.69 35.65 -25.94
N PRO A 114 69.86 36.03 -25.40
CA PRO A 114 70.57 35.28 -24.36
C PRO A 114 69.80 35.15 -23.04
N GLU A 115 68.94 36.12 -22.71
CA GLU A 115 68.09 36.05 -21.51
C GLU A 115 66.94 35.05 -21.66
N LEU A 116 66.44 34.83 -22.88
CA LEU A 116 65.44 33.81 -23.18
C LEU A 116 66.06 32.40 -23.07
N ALA A 117 67.31 32.24 -23.52
CA ALA A 117 68.08 31.01 -23.38
C ALA A 117 68.38 30.65 -21.92
N LYS A 118 68.65 31.65 -21.06
CA LYS A 118 68.80 31.46 -19.61
C LYS A 118 67.50 30.97 -18.94
N LEU A 119 66.35 31.47 -19.38
CA LEU A 119 65.03 31.03 -18.88
C LEU A 119 64.70 29.60 -19.29
N LEU A 120 65.00 29.21 -20.53
CA LEU A 120 64.77 27.84 -21.02
C LEU A 120 65.68 26.79 -20.38
N ALA A 121 66.87 27.19 -19.89
CA ALA A 121 67.85 26.30 -19.25
C ALA A 121 67.58 26.03 -17.74
N CYS A 122 66.71 26.80 -17.09
CA CYS A 122 66.46 26.72 -15.64
C CYS A 122 65.35 25.70 -15.28
N GLY A 123 65.65 24.41 -15.35
CA GLY A 123 64.70 23.31 -15.08
C GLY A 123 64.35 23.00 -13.61
N LYS A 124 64.90 23.74 -12.62
CA LYS A 124 64.54 23.60 -11.20
C LYS A 124 64.31 24.96 -10.57
N LEU A 125 63.06 25.41 -10.59
CA LEU A 125 62.59 26.51 -9.76
C LEU A 125 61.77 25.91 -8.61
N ASP A 126 62.22 26.17 -7.38
CA ASP A 126 61.57 25.68 -6.17
C ASP A 126 60.33 26.53 -5.87
N TYR A 127 59.15 26.06 -6.30
CA TYR A 127 57.88 26.79 -6.21
C TYR A 127 57.38 27.04 -4.79
N LYS A 128 58.06 26.53 -3.77
CA LYS A 128 57.61 26.64 -2.37
C LYS A 128 57.90 28.00 -1.73
N ASN A 129 58.76 28.83 -2.33
CA ASN A 129 58.98 30.20 -1.88
C ASN A 129 58.21 31.19 -2.77
N SER A 130 57.37 32.02 -2.14
CA SER A 130 56.59 33.09 -2.79
C SER A 130 57.44 34.04 -3.66
N ASN A 131 58.74 34.13 -3.40
CA ASN A 131 59.68 34.95 -4.18
C ASN A 131 60.08 34.34 -5.52
N GLY A 132 59.93 33.02 -5.72
CA GLY A 132 60.24 32.36 -6.98
C GLY A 132 59.29 32.76 -8.10
N ALA A 133 58.00 32.92 -7.80
CA ALA A 133 57.01 33.38 -8.76
C ALA A 133 57.27 34.83 -9.21
N GLU A 134 57.63 35.72 -8.29
CA GLU A 134 57.98 37.12 -8.62
C GLU A 134 59.28 37.22 -9.43
N HIS A 135 60.29 36.41 -9.12
CA HIS A 135 61.53 36.40 -9.90
C HIS A 135 61.32 35.89 -11.33
N ILE A 136 60.45 34.88 -11.52
CA ILE A 136 60.05 34.42 -12.85
C ILE A 136 59.28 35.50 -13.60
N LYS A 137 58.32 36.18 -12.94
CA LYS A 137 57.60 37.33 -13.54
C LYS A 137 58.57 38.42 -13.98
N GLN A 138 59.58 38.72 -13.17
CA GLN A 138 60.59 39.75 -13.46
C GLN A 138 61.53 39.36 -14.62
N LEU A 139 61.95 38.09 -14.68
CA LEU A 139 62.73 37.55 -15.80
C LEU A 139 61.90 37.48 -17.09
N VAL A 140 60.63 37.10 -17.01
CA VAL A 140 59.69 37.12 -18.14
C VAL A 140 59.47 38.57 -18.62
N ALA A 141 59.29 39.54 -17.72
CA ALA A 141 59.17 40.94 -18.07
C ALA A 141 60.44 41.49 -18.75
N THR A 142 61.61 41.10 -18.25
CA THR A 142 62.90 41.53 -18.81
C THR A 142 63.15 40.90 -20.20
N ALA A 143 62.76 39.64 -20.38
CA ALA A 143 62.79 38.99 -21.68
C ALA A 143 61.79 39.62 -22.67
N GLN A 144 60.60 40.02 -22.20
CA GLN A 144 59.59 40.71 -23.00
C GLN A 144 60.07 42.08 -23.49
N ASP A 145 60.76 42.85 -22.64
CA ASP A 145 61.33 44.15 -23.02
C ASP A 145 62.45 44.03 -24.08
N ALA A 146 63.14 42.88 -24.11
CA ALA A 146 64.24 42.59 -25.03
C ALA A 146 63.82 41.86 -26.32
N LEU A 147 62.55 41.48 -26.45
CA LEU A 147 62.06 40.65 -27.56
C LEU A 147 61.82 41.51 -28.81
N ASP A 148 62.60 41.28 -29.87
CA ASP A 148 62.28 41.81 -31.20
C ASP A 148 60.97 41.16 -31.70
N PRO A 149 59.92 41.95 -32.01
CA PRO A 149 58.67 41.42 -32.54
C PRO A 149 58.87 40.45 -33.71
N ALA A 150 59.85 40.70 -34.59
CA ALA A 150 60.12 39.87 -35.76
C ALA A 150 60.50 38.41 -35.43
N LEU A 151 61.03 38.14 -34.22
CA LEU A 151 61.44 36.81 -33.78
C LEU A 151 60.32 36.04 -33.06
N LEU A 152 59.21 36.71 -32.74
CA LEU A 152 58.11 36.15 -31.96
C LEU A 152 57.47 34.91 -32.59
N PRO A 153 57.23 34.80 -33.92
CA PRO A 153 56.70 33.59 -34.53
C PRO A 153 57.56 32.35 -34.25
N GLY A 154 58.88 32.49 -34.39
CA GLY A 154 59.84 31.43 -34.11
C GLY A 154 59.89 31.07 -32.63
N ILE A 155 59.77 32.05 -31.74
CA ILE A 155 59.73 31.85 -30.29
C ILE A 155 58.44 31.14 -29.86
N LEU A 156 57.29 31.48 -30.44
CA LEU A 156 56.03 30.78 -30.18
C LEU A 156 56.08 29.34 -30.69
N GLN A 157 56.59 29.10 -31.90
CA GLN A 157 56.74 27.76 -32.46
C GLN A 157 57.72 26.90 -31.63
N LEU A 158 58.83 27.50 -31.17
CA LEU A 158 59.80 26.87 -30.29
C LEU A 158 59.19 26.56 -28.91
N ALA A 159 58.45 27.49 -28.32
CA ALA A 159 57.82 27.32 -27.01
C ALA A 159 56.81 26.15 -27.00
N VAL A 160 56.00 26.02 -28.06
CA VAL A 160 55.07 24.89 -28.19
C VAL A 160 55.83 23.58 -28.49
N SER A 161 56.90 23.62 -29.30
CA SER A 161 57.73 22.44 -29.60
C SER A 161 58.48 21.92 -28.37
N LEU A 162 58.93 22.82 -27.48
CA LEU A 162 59.65 22.47 -26.24
C LEU A 162 58.71 21.87 -25.18
N HIS A 163 57.42 22.20 -25.19
CA HIS A 163 56.42 21.63 -24.28
C HIS A 163 56.34 20.09 -24.37
N LYS A 164 56.69 19.49 -25.52
CA LYS A 164 56.80 18.03 -25.68
C LYS A 164 57.80 17.36 -24.74
N GLN A 165 58.77 18.09 -24.19
CA GLN A 165 59.90 17.50 -23.45
C GLN A 165 59.77 17.64 -21.92
N HIS A 166 58.98 18.58 -21.39
CA HIS A 166 58.86 18.79 -19.93
C HIS A 166 57.46 19.29 -19.49
N HIS A 167 56.74 18.50 -18.68
CA HIS A 167 55.32 18.73 -18.35
C HIS A 167 55.00 19.88 -17.37
N THR A 168 55.94 20.44 -16.59
CA THR A 168 55.58 21.26 -15.40
C THR A 168 56.04 22.73 -15.40
N VAL A 169 57.19 23.08 -15.98
CA VAL A 169 57.74 24.46 -15.87
C VAL A 169 57.37 25.33 -17.08
N GLN A 170 57.09 24.74 -18.24
CA GLN A 170 56.84 25.48 -19.49
C GLN A 170 55.36 25.78 -19.76
N ALA A 171 54.43 25.11 -19.08
CA ALA A 171 53.02 25.49 -19.09
C ALA A 171 52.83 26.94 -18.57
N LEU A 172 53.63 27.32 -17.57
CA LEU A 172 53.67 28.69 -17.07
C LEU A 172 54.22 29.67 -18.10
N TYR A 173 55.23 29.30 -18.90
CA TYR A 173 55.86 30.22 -19.85
C TYR A 173 54.98 30.51 -21.07
N ALA A 174 54.40 29.47 -21.70
CA ALA A 174 53.46 29.68 -22.80
C ALA A 174 52.13 30.27 -22.30
N GLY A 175 51.72 29.99 -21.05
CA GLY A 175 50.61 30.66 -20.39
C GLY A 175 50.89 32.14 -20.12
N SER A 176 52.09 32.50 -19.64
CA SER A 176 52.52 33.88 -19.43
C SER A 176 52.66 34.64 -20.75
N MET A 177 53.24 34.04 -21.80
CA MET A 177 53.34 34.71 -23.11
C MET A 177 51.97 34.88 -23.77
N THR A 178 51.08 33.89 -23.70
CA THR A 178 49.71 34.07 -24.21
C THR A 178 48.88 35.05 -23.37
N PHE A 179 49.10 35.09 -22.05
CA PHE A 179 48.51 36.11 -21.18
C PHE A 179 48.99 37.51 -21.57
N VAL A 180 50.28 37.67 -21.87
CA VAL A 180 50.88 38.94 -22.31
C VAL A 180 50.40 39.40 -23.69
N LEU A 181 50.04 38.46 -24.58
CA LEU A 181 49.47 38.78 -25.88
C LEU A 181 48.00 39.23 -25.82
N VAL A 182 47.27 38.89 -24.74
CA VAL A 182 45.80 38.89 -24.73
C VAL A 182 45.20 39.73 -23.62
N ASP A 183 45.69 39.56 -22.40
CA ASP A 183 45.26 40.39 -21.29
C ASP A 183 46.20 41.59 -21.23
N GLY A 184 45.62 42.80 -21.11
CA GLY A 184 46.32 44.08 -21.10
C GLY A 184 47.19 44.27 -19.85
N SER A 185 48.04 43.30 -19.56
CA SER A 185 49.03 43.36 -18.50
C SER A 185 49.87 44.60 -18.71
N VAL A 186 50.00 45.35 -17.63
CA VAL A 186 50.31 46.79 -17.52
C VAL A 186 51.72 47.18 -18.03
N HIS A 187 52.44 46.27 -18.69
CA HIS A 187 53.88 46.40 -18.94
C HIS A 187 54.29 46.43 -20.41
N LEU A 188 53.45 45.99 -21.36
CA LEU A 188 53.74 46.23 -22.78
C LEU A 188 53.14 47.57 -23.23
N ARG A 189 53.94 48.39 -23.93
CA ARG A 189 53.44 49.61 -24.56
C ARG A 189 52.38 49.21 -25.60
N SER A 190 51.25 49.91 -25.64
CA SER A 190 50.13 49.66 -26.58
C SER A 190 50.59 49.49 -28.04
N GLN A 191 51.64 50.20 -28.44
CA GLN A 191 52.25 50.13 -29.77
C GLN A 191 52.95 48.79 -30.08
N GLN A 192 53.62 48.18 -29.08
CA GLN A 192 54.22 46.84 -29.25
C GLN A 192 53.15 45.75 -29.25
N GLN A 193 52.11 45.88 -28.43
CA GLN A 193 50.98 44.97 -28.46
C GLN A 193 50.28 44.97 -29.83
N GLN A 194 50.07 46.16 -30.42
CA GLN A 194 49.48 46.29 -31.74
C GLN A 194 50.38 45.70 -32.84
N ALA A 195 51.70 45.90 -32.76
CA ALA A 195 52.66 45.30 -33.70
C ALA A 195 52.67 43.76 -33.60
N LEU A 196 52.65 43.21 -32.38
CA LEU A 196 52.59 41.76 -32.14
C LEU A 196 51.27 41.17 -32.68
N GLN A 197 50.14 41.84 -32.43
CA GLN A 197 48.84 41.43 -32.96
C GLN A 197 48.78 41.46 -34.50
N GLN A 198 49.51 42.37 -35.15
CA GLN A 198 49.60 42.46 -36.62
C GLN A 198 50.51 41.39 -37.23
N GLN A 199 51.50 40.88 -36.47
CA GLN A 199 52.46 39.90 -36.96
C GLN A 199 51.98 38.45 -36.82
N VAL A 200 51.01 38.17 -35.95
CA VAL A 200 50.36 36.87 -35.92
C VAL A 200 49.51 36.73 -37.17
N THR A 201 49.99 36.00 -38.17
CA THR A 201 49.19 35.70 -39.37
C THR A 201 48.12 34.65 -39.05
N PRO A 202 47.01 34.60 -39.79
CA PRO A 202 45.98 33.58 -39.60
C PRO A 202 46.52 32.15 -39.75
N GLN A 203 47.48 31.95 -40.67
CA GLN A 203 48.15 30.66 -40.90
C GLN A 203 49.00 30.25 -39.70
N LEU A 204 49.77 31.18 -39.12
CA LEU A 204 50.56 30.90 -37.92
C LEU A 204 49.66 30.58 -36.73
N LEU A 205 48.56 31.34 -36.55
CA LEU A 205 47.59 31.07 -35.51
C LEU A 205 46.94 29.70 -35.67
N GLN A 206 46.56 29.32 -36.90
CA GLN A 206 46.03 28.00 -37.20
C GLN A 206 47.04 26.88 -36.89
N GLN A 207 48.32 27.06 -37.25
CA GLN A 207 49.38 26.10 -36.95
C GLN A 207 49.62 25.96 -35.44
N LEU A 208 49.58 27.06 -34.70
CA LEU A 208 49.70 27.03 -33.24
C LEU A 208 48.51 26.32 -32.60
N LEU A 209 47.28 26.58 -33.06
CA LEU A 209 46.07 25.90 -32.58
C LEU A 209 46.09 24.39 -32.92
N ASP A 210 46.51 24.00 -34.13
CA ASP A 210 46.68 22.59 -34.54
C ASP A 210 47.77 21.89 -33.72
N MET A 211 48.83 22.61 -33.37
CA MET A 211 49.88 22.06 -32.53
C MET A 211 49.40 21.85 -31.09
N LEU A 212 48.69 22.83 -30.53
CA LEU A 212 48.11 22.75 -29.19
C LEU A 212 47.09 21.62 -29.06
N SER A 213 46.26 21.42 -30.09
CA SER A 213 45.26 20.35 -30.10
C SER A 213 45.88 18.95 -30.12
N LYS A 214 46.97 18.75 -30.89
CA LYS A 214 47.66 17.46 -30.99
C LYS A 214 48.56 17.14 -29.80
N GLN A 215 49.14 18.16 -29.17
CA GLN A 215 50.35 17.98 -28.35
C GLN A 215 50.20 18.39 -26.88
N CYS A 216 49.13 19.10 -26.51
CA CYS A 216 48.95 19.59 -25.15
C CYS A 216 47.85 18.82 -24.39
N SER A 217 47.92 18.87 -23.05
CA SER A 217 46.84 18.34 -22.21
C SER A 217 45.55 19.17 -22.40
N PRO A 218 44.35 18.57 -22.26
CA PRO A 218 43.09 19.26 -22.51
C PRO A 218 42.92 20.54 -21.68
N ALA A 219 43.25 20.48 -20.38
CA ALA A 219 43.15 21.61 -19.47
C ALA A 219 44.07 22.78 -19.87
N TYR A 220 45.28 22.47 -20.33
CA TYR A 220 46.23 23.48 -20.77
C TYR A 220 45.84 24.08 -22.13
N SER A 221 45.44 23.21 -23.07
CA SER A 221 45.00 23.63 -24.40
C SER A 221 43.84 24.62 -24.33
N ALA A 222 42.89 24.44 -23.41
CA ALA A 222 41.75 25.33 -23.23
C ALA A 222 42.16 26.76 -22.84
N GLN A 223 43.07 26.90 -21.87
CA GLN A 223 43.51 28.21 -21.39
C GLN A 223 44.27 28.97 -22.48
N VAL A 224 45.21 28.29 -23.14
CA VAL A 224 46.05 28.90 -24.19
C VAL A 224 45.19 29.24 -25.41
N ALA A 225 44.26 28.38 -25.79
CA ALA A 225 43.37 28.62 -26.91
C ALA A 225 42.39 29.75 -26.67
N SER A 226 41.82 29.87 -25.46
CA SER A 226 40.96 30.99 -25.08
C SER A 226 41.68 32.33 -25.28
N SER A 227 42.97 32.36 -24.92
CA SER A 227 43.82 33.51 -25.17
C SER A 227 44.05 33.73 -26.68
N LEU A 228 44.52 32.70 -27.40
CA LEU A 228 44.82 32.82 -28.82
C LEU A 228 43.61 33.20 -29.69
N CYS A 229 42.40 32.74 -29.34
CA CYS A 229 41.18 33.06 -30.08
C CYS A 229 40.75 34.53 -29.93
N LYS A 230 41.28 35.28 -28.95
CA LYS A 230 41.03 36.72 -28.77
C LYS A 230 41.92 37.60 -29.64
N LEU A 231 42.92 37.03 -30.32
CA LEU A 231 43.81 37.81 -31.19
C LEU A 231 43.08 38.22 -32.48
N PRO A 232 43.38 39.40 -33.06
CA PRO A 232 42.76 39.87 -34.31
C PRO A 232 42.90 38.88 -35.47
N ALA A 233 44.03 38.17 -35.51
CA ALA A 233 44.30 37.11 -36.49
C ALA A 233 43.25 35.97 -36.46
N GLY A 234 42.61 35.74 -35.31
CA GLY A 234 41.53 34.76 -35.15
C GLY A 234 40.31 35.08 -35.99
N ALA A 235 40.02 36.38 -36.22
CA ALA A 235 38.92 36.81 -37.08
C ALA A 235 39.16 36.51 -38.57
N ALA A 236 40.41 36.30 -38.97
CA ALA A 236 40.81 36.03 -40.35
C ALA A 236 41.11 34.54 -40.62
N ILE A 237 40.92 33.65 -39.65
CA ILE A 237 40.93 32.20 -39.89
C ILE A 237 39.70 31.86 -40.73
N GLY A 238 39.86 31.05 -41.78
CA GLY A 238 38.71 30.63 -42.62
C GLY A 238 37.78 29.64 -41.90
N GLY A 239 36.51 29.59 -42.32
CA GLY A 239 35.51 28.67 -41.74
C GLY A 239 35.96 27.20 -41.78
N ASP A 240 36.50 26.73 -42.91
CA ASP A 240 37.00 25.34 -43.06
C ASP A 240 38.14 25.00 -42.09
N ALA A 241 39.01 25.98 -41.82
CA ALA A 241 40.10 25.83 -40.87
C ALA A 241 39.58 25.72 -39.43
N VAL A 242 38.57 26.51 -39.07
CA VAL A 242 37.90 26.39 -37.76
C VAL A 242 37.18 25.05 -37.64
N ALA A 243 36.49 24.59 -38.70
CA ALA A 243 35.81 23.29 -38.70
C ALA A 243 36.79 22.12 -38.50
N ALA A 244 37.95 22.15 -39.16
CA ALA A 244 39.00 21.14 -38.99
C ALA A 244 39.60 21.15 -37.57
N LEU A 245 39.85 22.34 -37.01
CA LEU A 245 40.32 22.49 -35.62
C LEU A 245 39.29 22.01 -34.61
N LEU A 246 38.00 22.28 -34.83
CA LEU A 246 36.90 21.78 -34.01
C LEU A 246 36.80 20.24 -34.08
N GLN A 247 36.93 19.66 -35.28
CA GLN A 247 36.94 18.20 -35.46
C GLN A 247 38.04 17.52 -34.67
N GLN A 248 39.23 18.11 -34.72
CA GLN A 248 40.37 17.62 -33.98
C GLN A 248 40.20 17.80 -32.47
N ALA A 249 39.67 18.94 -32.03
CA ALA A 249 39.35 19.20 -30.62
C ALA A 249 38.37 18.15 -30.06
N VAL A 250 37.35 17.80 -30.85
CA VAL A 250 36.38 16.74 -30.54
C VAL A 250 37.06 15.37 -30.53
N GLN A 251 37.89 15.04 -31.53
CA GLN A 251 38.65 13.77 -31.54
C GLN A 251 39.51 13.57 -30.28
N HIS A 252 40.04 14.66 -29.72
CA HIS A 252 40.86 14.65 -28.51
C HIS A 252 40.07 14.81 -27.20
N GLY A 253 38.74 15.01 -27.25
CA GLY A 253 37.91 15.15 -26.06
C GLY A 253 38.19 16.42 -25.25
N SER A 254 38.56 17.53 -25.90
CA SER A 254 38.95 18.77 -25.21
C SER A 254 37.82 19.80 -25.20
N ALA A 255 36.89 19.70 -24.23
CA ALA A 255 35.76 20.62 -24.10
C ALA A 255 36.16 22.09 -24.05
N GLY A 256 37.14 22.46 -23.23
CA GLY A 256 37.58 23.85 -23.13
C GLY A 256 38.22 24.39 -24.43
N PHE A 257 38.80 23.52 -25.24
CA PHE A 257 39.33 23.89 -26.56
C PHE A 257 38.19 24.13 -27.56
N VAL A 258 37.18 23.25 -27.59
CA VAL A 258 35.95 23.44 -28.38
C VAL A 258 35.26 24.76 -28.01
N CYS A 259 35.08 25.05 -26.72
CA CYS A 259 34.43 26.29 -26.28
C CYS A 259 35.25 27.55 -26.65
N SER A 260 36.58 27.45 -26.71
CA SER A 260 37.44 28.56 -27.14
C SER A 260 37.36 28.81 -28.65
N LEU A 261 37.40 27.75 -29.45
CA LEU A 261 37.30 27.82 -30.92
C LEU A 261 35.93 28.34 -31.37
N ARG A 262 34.87 28.03 -30.63
CA ARG A 262 33.52 28.57 -30.88
C ARG A 262 33.47 30.10 -30.87
N CYS A 263 34.31 30.76 -30.07
CA CYS A 263 34.33 32.22 -29.97
C CYS A 263 34.93 32.91 -31.19
N LEU A 264 35.50 32.16 -32.15
CA LEU A 264 36.05 32.73 -33.38
C LEU A 264 34.91 33.17 -34.31
N PRO A 265 35.01 34.35 -34.96
CA PRO A 265 34.01 34.82 -35.94
C PRO A 265 33.76 33.79 -37.05
N ALA A 266 34.81 33.13 -37.53
CA ALA A 266 34.70 32.13 -38.59
C ALA A 266 33.98 30.83 -38.17
N ALA A 267 33.78 30.59 -36.87
CA ALA A 267 32.90 29.51 -36.42
C ALA A 267 31.45 29.71 -36.90
N HIS A 268 31.05 30.95 -37.18
CA HIS A 268 29.74 31.30 -37.75
C HIS A 268 29.62 30.85 -39.21
N SER A 269 30.75 30.64 -39.89
CA SER A 269 30.80 30.19 -41.30
C SER A 269 30.93 28.67 -41.43
N CYS A 270 30.92 27.92 -40.32
CA CYS A 270 30.90 26.46 -40.37
C CYS A 270 29.61 25.99 -41.08
N GLY A 271 29.72 25.00 -41.97
CA GLY A 271 28.54 24.39 -42.57
C GLY A 271 27.70 23.63 -41.54
N PRO A 272 26.35 23.62 -41.65
CA PRO A 272 25.48 22.90 -40.71
C PRO A 272 25.78 21.40 -40.66
N GLU A 273 26.16 20.78 -41.80
CA GLU A 273 26.55 19.37 -41.87
C GLU A 273 27.85 19.07 -41.11
N ALA A 274 28.82 20.01 -41.14
CA ALA A 274 30.05 19.87 -40.39
C ALA A 274 29.74 19.89 -38.89
N VAL A 275 28.94 20.85 -38.42
CA VAL A 275 28.53 20.93 -37.01
C VAL A 275 27.72 19.71 -36.59
N ALA A 276 26.82 19.20 -37.44
CA ALA A 276 26.08 17.98 -37.17
C ALA A 276 27.00 16.75 -37.06
N GLY A 277 28.00 16.61 -37.93
CA GLY A 277 29.01 15.55 -37.84
C GLY A 277 29.82 15.61 -36.54
N LEU A 278 30.20 16.83 -36.11
CA LEU A 278 30.89 17.06 -34.85
C LEU A 278 30.01 16.71 -33.64
N LEU A 279 28.75 17.15 -33.63
CA LEU A 279 27.78 16.81 -32.59
C LEU A 279 27.57 15.30 -32.51
N GLN A 280 27.46 14.61 -33.66
CA GLN A 280 27.35 13.15 -33.69
C GLN A 280 28.55 12.48 -33.02
N GLN A 281 29.77 12.94 -33.34
CA GLN A 281 30.99 12.39 -32.74
C GLN A 281 31.07 12.67 -31.24
N VAL A 282 30.69 13.87 -30.80
CA VAL A 282 30.65 14.23 -29.38
C VAL A 282 29.63 13.39 -28.61
N LEU A 283 28.45 13.16 -29.19
CA LEU A 283 27.45 12.27 -28.60
C LEU A 283 28.03 10.87 -28.42
N LEU A 284 28.65 10.30 -29.45
CA LEU A 284 29.32 8.98 -29.36
C LEU A 284 30.41 8.91 -28.28
N GLN A 285 31.08 10.03 -27.98
CA GLN A 285 32.07 10.11 -26.90
C GLN A 285 31.45 10.35 -25.51
N GLY A 286 30.18 10.75 -25.43
CA GLY A 286 29.47 11.04 -24.19
C GLY A 286 29.94 12.29 -23.45
N ASP A 287 30.60 13.25 -24.11
CA ASP A 287 31.03 14.51 -23.48
C ASP A 287 29.97 15.60 -23.66
N THR A 288 29.16 15.80 -22.62
CA THR A 288 28.05 16.76 -22.67
C THR A 288 28.50 18.21 -22.72
N ALA A 289 29.68 18.54 -22.16
CA ALA A 289 30.22 19.90 -22.17
C ALA A 289 30.67 20.31 -23.58
N MET A 290 31.32 19.40 -24.31
CA MET A 290 31.60 19.60 -25.73
C MET A 290 30.32 19.80 -26.54
N GLY A 291 29.29 18.99 -26.25
CA GLY A 291 28.03 19.05 -26.98
C GLY A 291 27.36 20.40 -26.82
N LEU A 292 27.26 20.89 -25.57
CA LEU A 292 26.71 22.20 -25.28
C LEU A 292 27.47 23.31 -26.00
N CYS A 293 28.81 23.25 -26.00
CA CYS A 293 29.60 24.24 -26.71
C CYS A 293 29.33 24.23 -28.22
N LEU A 294 29.19 23.07 -28.85
CA LEU A 294 28.86 22.97 -30.28
C LEU A 294 27.44 23.42 -30.61
N THR A 295 26.46 23.23 -29.72
CA THR A 295 25.08 23.72 -29.93
C THR A 295 24.94 25.24 -29.86
N GLU A 296 25.97 25.96 -29.38
CA GLU A 296 26.01 27.42 -29.38
C GLU A 296 26.68 28.00 -30.65
N VAL A 297 27.14 27.15 -31.58
CA VAL A 297 27.61 27.61 -32.89
C VAL A 297 26.39 27.96 -33.74
N PRO A 298 26.32 29.13 -34.40
CA PRO A 298 25.14 29.55 -35.18
C PRO A 298 24.70 28.56 -36.26
N ALA A 299 25.65 27.87 -36.88
CA ALA A 299 25.36 26.82 -37.85
C ALA A 299 24.57 25.63 -37.27
N ALA A 300 24.56 25.45 -35.94
CA ALA A 300 23.71 24.48 -35.27
C ALA A 300 22.22 24.80 -35.44
N GLU A 301 21.86 26.09 -35.59
CA GLU A 301 20.47 26.52 -35.82
C GLU A 301 19.94 26.09 -37.19
N HIS A 302 20.84 25.82 -38.14
CA HIS A 302 20.54 25.43 -39.52
C HIS A 302 20.73 23.93 -39.78
N ILE A 303 20.88 23.10 -38.74
CA ILE A 303 20.94 21.65 -38.90
C ILE A 303 19.59 21.16 -39.46
N PRO A 304 19.58 20.41 -40.58
CA PRO A 304 18.34 19.93 -41.17
C PRO A 304 17.64 18.90 -40.27
N ALA A 305 16.31 18.87 -40.32
CA ALA A 305 15.47 18.05 -39.46
C ALA A 305 15.83 16.55 -39.47
N GLN A 306 16.10 15.99 -40.65
CA GLN A 306 16.53 14.59 -40.79
C GLN A 306 17.84 14.30 -40.03
N ARG A 307 18.77 15.25 -40.04
CA ARG A 307 20.04 15.10 -39.34
C ARG A 307 19.87 15.30 -37.83
N MET A 308 19.00 16.23 -37.44
CA MET A 308 18.61 16.40 -36.04
C MET A 308 17.98 15.14 -35.46
N GLN A 309 17.11 14.48 -36.22
CA GLN A 309 16.54 13.18 -35.84
C GLN A 309 17.63 12.14 -35.54
N GLN A 310 18.63 12.00 -36.42
CA GLN A 310 19.74 11.06 -36.22
C GLN A 310 20.56 11.42 -34.96
N LEU A 311 20.78 12.71 -34.69
CA LEU A 311 21.46 13.15 -33.48
C LEU A 311 20.66 12.80 -32.23
N LEU A 312 19.37 13.11 -32.20
CA LEU A 312 18.50 12.82 -31.06
C LEU A 312 18.34 11.31 -30.81
N GLN A 313 18.36 10.47 -31.86
CA GLN A 313 18.37 9.00 -31.72
C GLN A 313 19.62 8.45 -31.03
N LEU A 314 20.76 9.15 -31.12
CA LEU A 314 22.00 8.73 -30.47
C LEU A 314 22.07 9.14 -28.99
N VAL A 315 21.36 10.19 -28.59
CA VAL A 315 21.42 10.74 -27.22
C VAL A 315 21.10 9.70 -26.15
N PRO A 316 20.01 8.89 -26.23
CA PRO A 316 19.69 7.90 -25.20
C PRO A 316 20.82 6.88 -25.01
N VAL A 317 21.45 6.42 -26.10
CA VAL A 317 22.51 5.41 -26.04
C VAL A 317 23.74 5.94 -25.30
N THR A 318 24.06 7.22 -25.48
CA THR A 318 25.31 7.81 -25.01
C THR A 318 25.19 8.54 -23.68
N CYS A 319 24.04 9.19 -23.43
CA CYS A 319 23.82 10.00 -22.23
C CYS A 319 23.35 9.19 -21.01
N MET A 320 22.87 7.96 -21.20
CA MET A 320 22.49 7.08 -20.08
C MET A 320 23.66 6.74 -19.13
N LEU A 321 24.91 6.94 -19.57
CA LEU A 321 26.10 6.77 -18.72
C LEU A 321 26.45 7.99 -17.86
N GLN A 322 25.88 9.18 -18.15
CA GLN A 322 26.24 10.42 -17.46
C GLN A 322 24.99 11.27 -17.17
N LEU A 323 24.68 11.45 -15.88
CA LEU A 323 23.56 12.27 -15.37
C LEU A 323 23.49 13.71 -15.94
N ARG A 324 24.56 14.17 -16.61
CA ARG A 324 24.67 15.49 -17.25
C ARG A 324 24.11 15.56 -18.68
N GLY A 325 23.58 14.46 -19.22
CA GLY A 325 23.11 14.40 -20.61
C GLY A 325 21.86 15.22 -20.93
N ILE A 326 21.05 15.55 -19.92
CA ILE A 326 19.76 16.21 -20.14
C ILE A 326 19.89 17.63 -20.64
N SER A 327 20.86 18.40 -20.14
CA SER A 327 21.05 19.77 -20.59
C SER A 327 21.41 19.84 -22.07
N LEU A 328 22.21 18.88 -22.56
CA LEU A 328 22.52 18.75 -23.98
C LEU A 328 21.27 18.39 -24.78
N PHE A 329 20.45 17.47 -24.28
CA PHE A 329 19.21 17.08 -24.94
C PHE A 329 18.20 18.22 -25.03
N GLU A 330 17.96 18.93 -23.92
CA GLU A 330 17.12 20.14 -23.87
C GLU A 330 17.60 21.19 -24.88
N ARG A 331 18.92 21.35 -24.99
CA ARG A 331 19.52 22.30 -25.92
C ARG A 331 19.37 21.86 -27.38
N LEU A 332 19.50 20.57 -27.69
CA LEU A 332 19.27 20.03 -29.02
C LEU A 332 17.80 20.15 -29.44
N LEU A 333 16.86 19.90 -28.52
CA LEU A 333 15.43 20.09 -28.75
C LEU A 333 15.03 21.55 -28.97
N ALA A 334 15.77 22.50 -28.38
CA ALA A 334 15.56 23.93 -28.59
C ALA A 334 16.04 24.44 -29.96
N LEU A 335 16.74 23.63 -30.76
CA LEU A 335 17.22 24.03 -32.07
C LEU A 335 16.08 23.98 -33.11
N PRO A 336 16.04 24.90 -34.10
CA PRO A 336 15.00 24.93 -35.14
C PRO A 336 14.86 23.63 -35.92
N GLY A 337 15.97 22.91 -36.14
CA GLY A 337 15.97 21.60 -36.78
C GLY A 337 15.12 20.55 -36.04
N ALA A 338 15.01 20.64 -34.70
CA ALA A 338 14.17 19.74 -33.91
C ALA A 338 12.69 20.12 -34.03
N ALA A 339 12.37 21.42 -34.01
CA ALA A 339 11.01 21.91 -34.23
C ALA A 339 10.48 21.59 -35.64
N ALA A 340 11.37 21.50 -36.64
CA ALA A 340 11.05 21.14 -38.02
C ALA A 340 10.99 19.63 -38.29
N MET A 341 11.15 18.78 -37.26
CA MET A 341 11.05 17.33 -37.43
C MET A 341 9.63 16.90 -37.80
N GLU A 342 9.55 15.94 -38.73
CA GLU A 342 8.28 15.29 -39.05
C GLU A 342 7.82 14.42 -37.87
N PRO A 343 6.49 14.22 -37.70
CA PRO A 343 5.94 13.41 -36.61
C PRO A 343 6.52 12.00 -36.54
N ALA A 344 6.71 11.34 -37.70
CA ALA A 344 7.34 10.02 -37.78
C ALA A 344 8.80 10.03 -37.24
N GLY A 345 9.52 11.12 -37.45
CA GLY A 345 10.87 11.32 -36.92
C GLY A 345 10.88 11.45 -35.40
N VAL A 346 9.94 12.21 -34.84
CA VAL A 346 9.76 12.34 -33.38
C VAL A 346 9.35 11.00 -32.76
N ALA A 347 8.41 10.27 -33.38
CA ALA A 347 8.00 8.94 -32.94
C ALA A 347 9.19 7.96 -32.91
N ALA A 348 10.06 7.98 -33.92
CA ALA A 348 11.26 7.14 -33.96
C ALA A 348 12.27 7.49 -32.85
N VAL A 349 12.46 8.77 -32.54
CA VAL A 349 13.31 9.21 -31.42
C VAL A 349 12.71 8.74 -30.10
N LEU A 350 11.42 9.01 -29.86
CA LEU A 350 10.71 8.57 -28.66
C LEU A 350 10.80 7.06 -28.44
N ARG A 351 10.54 6.27 -29.50
CA ARG A 351 10.68 4.81 -29.47
C ARG A 351 12.09 4.40 -29.07
N THR A 352 13.12 5.06 -29.59
CA THR A 352 14.53 4.78 -29.24
C THR A 352 14.84 5.12 -27.78
N VAL A 353 14.29 6.23 -27.26
CA VAL A 353 14.44 6.63 -25.85
C VAL A 353 13.78 5.59 -24.94
N LEU A 354 12.53 5.25 -25.23
CA LEU A 354 11.74 4.27 -24.47
C LEU A 354 12.36 2.86 -24.53
N GLN A 355 12.85 2.42 -25.69
CA GLN A 355 13.50 1.11 -25.85
C GLN A 355 14.83 1.01 -25.09
N ASN A 356 15.59 2.10 -25.00
CA ASN A 356 16.88 2.11 -24.31
C ASN A 356 16.80 2.40 -22.80
N GLN A 357 15.59 2.55 -22.24
CA GLN A 357 15.40 2.64 -20.79
C GLN A 357 15.98 1.40 -20.08
N LEU A 358 17.00 1.61 -19.25
CA LEU A 358 17.60 0.60 -18.38
C LEU A 358 16.76 0.48 -17.11
N LYS A 359 16.52 -0.76 -16.62
CA LYS A 359 15.75 -1.06 -15.39
C LYS A 359 16.47 -0.64 -14.09
N HIS A 360 17.24 0.44 -14.08
CA HIS A 360 17.99 0.88 -12.91
C HIS A 360 17.24 2.04 -12.25
N SER A 361 16.71 1.80 -11.05
CA SER A 361 15.80 2.68 -10.29
C SER A 361 16.31 4.10 -10.01
N GLU A 362 17.62 4.34 -10.12
CA GLU A 362 18.19 5.69 -9.97
C GLU A 362 18.09 6.53 -11.26
N THR A 363 17.75 5.90 -12.39
CA THR A 363 17.68 6.55 -13.71
C THR A 363 16.26 6.92 -14.17
N ASP A 364 15.24 6.50 -13.43
CA ASP A 364 13.83 6.60 -13.85
C ASP A 364 13.41 8.07 -14.03
N HIS A 365 13.74 8.97 -13.09
CA HIS A 365 13.43 10.40 -13.20
C HIS A 365 14.05 11.09 -14.42
N TYR A 366 15.20 10.60 -14.89
CA TYR A 366 15.87 11.19 -16.04
C TYR A 366 15.20 10.78 -17.34
N GLN A 367 14.83 9.51 -17.45
CA GLN A 367 14.12 8.99 -18.62
C GLN A 367 12.70 9.56 -18.71
N GLU A 368 12.04 9.72 -17.58
CA GLU A 368 10.75 10.41 -17.47
C GLU A 368 10.86 11.84 -18.01
N ARG A 369 11.86 12.61 -17.56
CA ARG A 369 12.08 13.98 -18.06
C ARG A 369 12.40 14.04 -19.55
N LEU A 370 13.21 13.11 -20.08
CA LEU A 370 13.49 13.05 -21.53
C LEU A 370 12.23 12.76 -22.34
N SER A 371 11.38 11.86 -21.83
CA SER A 371 10.12 11.49 -22.48
C SER A 371 9.15 12.67 -22.46
N ILE A 372 9.02 13.38 -21.33
CA ILE A 372 8.22 14.62 -21.21
C ILE A 372 8.67 15.67 -22.23
N LEU A 373 9.98 15.90 -22.36
CA LEU A 373 10.51 16.91 -23.29
C LEU A 373 10.21 16.58 -24.76
N LEU A 374 10.35 15.31 -25.14
CA LEU A 374 10.05 14.87 -26.51
C LEU A 374 8.56 14.92 -26.82
N VAL A 375 7.73 14.52 -25.85
CA VAL A 375 6.28 14.55 -25.98
C VAL A 375 5.74 15.98 -26.02
N SER A 376 6.46 16.94 -25.42
CA SER A 376 6.14 18.37 -25.49
C SER A 376 6.44 19.01 -26.85
N MET A 377 7.02 18.29 -27.82
CA MET A 377 7.30 18.82 -29.15
C MET A 377 6.00 18.99 -29.95
N PRO A 378 5.82 20.07 -30.74
CA PRO A 378 4.63 20.25 -31.57
C PRO A 378 4.37 19.09 -32.54
N ALA A 379 5.43 18.54 -33.14
CA ALA A 379 5.33 17.38 -34.03
C ALA A 379 4.90 16.09 -33.32
N ALA A 380 5.06 15.98 -31.99
CA ALA A 380 4.57 14.84 -31.22
C ALA A 380 3.02 14.79 -31.16
N GLN A 381 2.36 15.95 -31.23
CA GLN A 381 0.90 16.05 -31.24
C GLN A 381 0.26 15.54 -32.54
N HIS A 382 1.07 15.37 -33.59
CA HIS A 382 0.65 14.96 -34.93
C HIS A 382 1.18 13.56 -35.30
N ILE A 383 1.62 12.76 -34.33
CA ILE A 383 2.01 11.37 -34.57
C ILE A 383 0.76 10.58 -35.00
N SER A 384 0.90 9.72 -36.01
CA SER A 384 -0.18 8.85 -36.48
C SER A 384 -0.64 7.89 -35.37
N ALA A 385 -1.91 7.47 -35.39
CA ALA A 385 -2.42 6.53 -34.39
C ALA A 385 -1.62 5.21 -34.38
N ASP A 386 -1.28 4.67 -35.55
CA ASP A 386 -0.44 3.47 -35.71
C ASP A 386 0.95 3.64 -35.07
N ASP A 387 1.64 4.74 -35.38
CA ASP A 387 2.95 5.01 -34.81
C ASP A 387 2.87 5.22 -33.29
N PHE A 388 1.81 5.89 -32.83
CA PHE A 388 1.59 6.15 -31.42
C PHE A 388 1.29 4.87 -30.64
N ALA A 389 0.45 3.96 -31.17
CA ALA A 389 0.20 2.65 -30.60
C ALA A 389 1.50 1.83 -30.50
N SER A 390 2.28 1.78 -31.56
CA SER A 390 3.58 1.07 -31.56
C SER A 390 4.57 1.66 -30.54
N LEU A 391 4.48 2.96 -30.26
CA LEU A 391 5.29 3.66 -29.28
C LEU A 391 4.83 3.34 -27.86
N LEU A 392 3.51 3.36 -27.60
CA LEU A 392 2.89 3.05 -26.31
C LEU A 392 3.14 1.59 -25.89
N LYS A 393 3.23 0.66 -26.85
CA LYS A 393 3.58 -0.74 -26.61
C LYS A 393 4.93 -0.91 -25.88
N VAL A 394 5.89 0.00 -26.05
CA VAL A 394 7.22 -0.12 -25.43
C VAL A 394 7.17 0.03 -23.90
N PRO A 395 6.69 1.14 -23.30
CA PRO A 395 6.60 1.29 -21.86
C PRO A 395 5.64 0.29 -21.22
N LEU A 396 4.55 -0.06 -21.92
CA LEU A 396 3.61 -1.10 -21.50
C LEU A 396 4.31 -2.46 -21.31
N LEU A 397 5.10 -2.90 -22.30
CA LEU A 397 5.86 -4.15 -22.19
C LEU A 397 6.99 -4.11 -21.15
N LYS A 398 7.41 -2.91 -20.76
CA LYS A 398 8.39 -2.68 -19.69
C LYS A 398 7.76 -2.51 -18.31
N ALA A 399 6.43 -2.45 -18.20
CA ALA A 399 5.70 -2.09 -16.98
C ALA A 399 6.08 -0.69 -16.43
N ASP A 400 6.39 0.27 -17.31
CA ASP A 400 6.65 1.67 -16.92
C ASP A 400 5.34 2.46 -16.90
N ARG A 401 4.69 2.51 -15.72
CA ARG A 401 3.41 3.22 -15.54
C ARG A 401 3.51 4.71 -15.82
N ASN A 402 4.59 5.37 -15.39
CA ASN A 402 4.72 6.82 -15.51
C ASN A 402 4.85 7.24 -16.96
N CYS A 403 5.67 6.53 -17.74
CA CYS A 403 5.76 6.79 -19.18
C CYS A 403 4.45 6.46 -19.89
N THR A 404 3.76 5.39 -19.49
CA THR A 404 2.44 5.04 -20.05
C THR A 404 1.40 6.14 -19.79
N LEU A 405 1.29 6.62 -18.55
CA LEU A 405 0.40 7.72 -18.16
C LEU A 405 0.67 8.98 -18.97
N MET A 406 1.93 9.43 -18.98
CA MET A 406 2.35 10.64 -19.68
C MET A 406 2.09 10.59 -21.18
N LEU A 407 2.24 9.40 -21.80
CA LEU A 407 1.87 9.20 -23.21
C LEU A 407 0.34 9.17 -23.41
N CYS A 408 -0.41 8.54 -22.52
CA CYS A 408 -1.87 8.50 -22.62
C CYS A 408 -2.53 9.87 -22.41
N GLU A 409 -1.85 10.82 -21.76
CA GLU A 409 -2.30 12.21 -21.63
C GLU A 409 -2.19 13.02 -22.93
N GLN A 410 -1.55 12.48 -23.98
CA GLN A 410 -1.37 13.19 -25.24
C GLN A 410 -2.61 13.17 -26.12
N THR A 411 -2.79 14.22 -26.93
CA THR A 411 -3.87 14.29 -27.93
C THR A 411 -3.81 13.14 -28.92
N ALA A 412 -2.61 12.64 -29.25
CA ALA A 412 -2.43 11.47 -30.10
C ALA A 412 -2.97 10.18 -29.46
N ALA A 413 -2.95 10.05 -28.14
CA ALA A 413 -3.57 8.92 -27.44
C ALA A 413 -5.10 8.96 -27.51
N GLN A 414 -5.69 10.16 -27.49
CA GLN A 414 -7.13 10.35 -27.65
C GLN A 414 -7.62 10.01 -29.06
N ALA A 415 -6.71 10.00 -30.05
CA ALA A 415 -7.00 9.60 -31.43
C ALA A 415 -6.82 8.08 -31.67
N LEU A 416 -6.49 7.30 -30.65
CA LEU A 416 -6.41 5.84 -30.78
C LEU A 416 -7.81 5.24 -30.92
N GLU A 417 -8.03 4.54 -32.03
CA GLU A 417 -9.25 3.78 -32.29
C GLU A 417 -9.29 2.47 -31.46
N ALA A 418 -10.48 1.86 -31.36
CA ALA A 418 -10.71 0.61 -30.63
C ALA A 418 -9.75 -0.52 -31.02
N GLU A 419 -9.43 -0.66 -32.31
CA GLU A 419 -8.50 -1.70 -32.79
C GLU A 419 -7.10 -1.54 -32.18
N HIS A 420 -6.59 -0.31 -32.08
CA HIS A 420 -5.29 -0.04 -31.46
C HIS A 420 -5.31 -0.36 -29.96
N ILE A 421 -6.36 0.03 -29.25
CA ILE A 421 -6.51 -0.25 -27.81
C ILE A 421 -6.59 -1.76 -27.57
N TYR A 422 -7.36 -2.48 -28.39
CA TYR A 422 -7.43 -3.94 -28.36
C TYR A 422 -6.05 -4.57 -28.55
N GLU A 423 -5.29 -4.19 -29.59
CA GLU A 423 -3.95 -4.74 -29.84
C GLU A 423 -2.97 -4.47 -28.69
N LEU A 424 -3.07 -3.30 -28.05
CA LEU A 424 -2.24 -2.93 -26.90
C LEU A 424 -2.59 -3.76 -25.66
N LEU A 425 -3.88 -3.90 -25.35
CA LEU A 425 -4.37 -4.73 -24.25
C LEU A 425 -4.06 -6.21 -24.47
N ASP A 426 -4.27 -6.72 -25.68
CA ASP A 426 -3.94 -8.10 -26.05
C ASP A 426 -2.43 -8.36 -25.91
N SER A 427 -1.59 -7.45 -26.43
CA SER A 427 -0.13 -7.54 -26.26
C SER A 427 0.27 -7.58 -24.79
N LEU A 428 -0.34 -6.73 -23.96
CA LEU A 428 -0.10 -6.68 -22.53
C LEU A 428 -0.46 -8.00 -21.83
N LEU A 429 -1.64 -8.54 -22.14
CA LEU A 429 -2.14 -9.80 -21.57
C LEU A 429 -1.29 -11.00 -22.02
N GLN A 430 -0.90 -11.06 -23.29
CA GLN A 430 -0.04 -12.11 -23.83
C GLN A 430 1.35 -12.13 -23.18
N HIS A 431 1.93 -10.96 -22.93
CA HIS A 431 3.28 -10.86 -22.36
C HIS A 431 3.33 -11.01 -20.83
N ARG A 432 2.17 -11.06 -20.14
CA ARG A 432 2.07 -11.23 -18.67
C ARG A 432 3.05 -10.35 -17.91
N VAL A 433 3.08 -9.06 -18.26
CA VAL A 433 4.07 -8.14 -17.71
C VAL A 433 3.75 -7.87 -16.24
N VAL A 434 4.48 -8.54 -15.35
CA VAL A 434 4.36 -8.35 -13.91
C VAL A 434 5.34 -7.27 -13.46
N ASP A 435 4.83 -6.17 -12.92
CA ASP A 435 5.67 -5.22 -12.20
C ASP A 435 6.17 -5.88 -10.90
N SER A 436 7.48 -5.91 -10.71
CA SER A 436 8.11 -6.46 -9.51
C SER A 436 7.88 -5.63 -8.25
N THR A 437 7.45 -4.38 -8.38
CA THR A 437 7.39 -3.41 -7.27
C THR A 437 5.98 -3.22 -6.71
N HIS A 438 4.96 -3.41 -7.53
CA HIS A 438 3.56 -3.27 -7.13
C HIS A 438 2.84 -4.59 -7.42
N ASN A 439 2.21 -5.19 -6.41
CA ASN A 439 1.33 -6.35 -6.54
C ASN A 439 0.04 -6.02 -7.33
N THR A 440 0.08 -5.07 -8.26
CA THR A 440 -0.98 -4.74 -9.20
C THR A 440 -0.48 -5.16 -10.57
N TRP A 441 -1.02 -6.26 -11.11
CA TRP A 441 -0.71 -6.65 -12.49
C TRP A 441 -1.13 -5.53 -13.44
N LEU A 442 -0.29 -5.29 -14.45
CA LEU A 442 -0.50 -4.38 -15.59
C LEU A 442 -0.53 -2.87 -15.26
N PRO A 443 0.61 -2.27 -14.92
CA PRO A 443 0.71 -0.82 -14.90
C PRO A 443 0.41 -0.28 -16.31
N GLY A 444 -0.72 0.42 -16.46
CA GLY A 444 -1.13 1.00 -17.73
C GLY A 444 -2.40 0.42 -18.34
N ALA A 445 -2.88 -0.77 -17.94
CA ALA A 445 -4.15 -1.29 -18.45
C ALA A 445 -5.32 -0.40 -18.01
N ASP A 446 -5.28 0.08 -16.77
CA ASP A 446 -6.21 1.08 -16.23
C ASP A 446 -6.23 2.37 -17.05
N VAL A 447 -5.05 2.80 -17.47
CA VAL A 447 -4.88 4.02 -18.27
C VAL A 447 -5.42 3.83 -19.68
N LEU A 448 -5.13 2.68 -20.31
CA LEU A 448 -5.64 2.33 -21.64
C LEU A 448 -7.16 2.24 -21.65
N LEU A 449 -7.75 1.61 -20.63
CA LEU A 449 -9.20 1.48 -20.50
C LEU A 449 -9.90 2.82 -20.23
N GLY A 450 -9.16 3.84 -19.78
CA GLY A 450 -9.64 5.22 -19.66
C GLY A 450 -9.66 6.02 -20.97
N LEU A 451 -9.07 5.50 -22.06
CA LEU A 451 -9.03 6.21 -23.35
C LEU A 451 -10.37 6.11 -24.11
N PRO A 452 -10.73 7.11 -24.94
CA PRO A 452 -11.97 7.08 -25.70
C PRO A 452 -12.14 5.84 -26.58
N GLY A 453 -11.07 5.40 -27.26
CA GLY A 453 -11.09 4.18 -28.07
C GLY A 453 -11.40 2.90 -27.29
N ALA A 454 -11.16 2.87 -25.97
CA ALA A 454 -11.55 1.74 -25.14
C ALA A 454 -13.07 1.61 -24.99
N GLN A 455 -13.79 2.74 -25.00
CA GLN A 455 -15.26 2.78 -24.92
C GLN A 455 -15.92 2.30 -26.23
N GLU A 456 -15.16 2.26 -27.32
CA GLU A 456 -15.58 1.80 -28.65
C GLU A 456 -15.19 0.33 -28.91
N LEU A 457 -14.64 -0.38 -27.91
CA LEU A 457 -14.32 -1.80 -28.03
C LEU A 457 -15.59 -2.61 -28.22
N SER A 458 -15.65 -3.35 -29.33
CA SER A 458 -16.80 -4.22 -29.62
C SER A 458 -16.91 -5.35 -28.59
N ALA A 459 -18.13 -5.85 -28.38
CA ALA A 459 -18.37 -7.02 -27.52
C ALA A 459 -17.51 -8.25 -27.89
N GLY A 460 -17.19 -8.43 -29.17
CA GLY A 460 -16.28 -9.48 -29.64
C GLY A 460 -14.85 -9.30 -29.12
N GLN A 461 -14.31 -8.07 -29.23
CA GLN A 461 -12.99 -7.73 -28.70
C GLN A 461 -12.93 -7.84 -27.17
N ILE A 462 -13.95 -7.37 -26.46
CA ILE A 462 -14.04 -7.51 -25.00
C ILE A 462 -14.04 -8.99 -24.61
N LYS A 463 -14.84 -9.81 -25.31
CA LYS A 463 -14.90 -11.26 -25.10
C LYS A 463 -13.53 -11.92 -25.32
N ASP A 464 -12.82 -11.55 -26.37
CA ASP A 464 -11.50 -12.10 -26.69
C ASP A 464 -10.46 -11.66 -25.64
N LEU A 465 -10.49 -10.41 -25.18
CA LEU A 465 -9.63 -9.94 -24.08
C LEU A 465 -9.92 -10.71 -22.78
N LEU A 466 -11.19 -10.87 -22.41
CA LEU A 466 -11.58 -11.62 -21.21
C LEU A 466 -11.13 -13.10 -21.25
N GLN A 467 -11.04 -13.70 -22.44
CA GLN A 467 -10.45 -15.04 -22.61
C GLN A 467 -8.93 -15.06 -22.42
N HIS A 468 -8.22 -13.99 -22.78
CA HIS A 468 -6.77 -13.86 -22.62
C HIS A 468 -6.34 -13.51 -21.21
N VAL A 469 -7.23 -12.89 -20.42
CA VAL A 469 -6.98 -12.62 -19.01
C VAL A 469 -6.90 -13.95 -18.26
N SER A 470 -5.69 -14.52 -18.25
CA SER A 470 -5.40 -15.79 -17.61
C SER A 470 -5.65 -15.65 -16.13
N PHE A 471 -6.52 -16.49 -15.60
CA PHE A 471 -7.08 -16.32 -14.28
C PHE A 471 -6.01 -16.37 -13.16
N GLY A 472 -5.40 -15.26 -12.80
CA GLY A 472 -4.63 -15.03 -11.57
C GLY A 472 -5.44 -14.16 -10.60
N LEU A 473 -5.07 -14.11 -9.32
CA LEU A 473 -5.73 -13.23 -8.33
C LEU A 473 -5.52 -11.73 -8.62
N LEU A 474 -4.54 -11.41 -9.48
CA LEU A 474 -4.13 -10.06 -9.80
C LEU A 474 -4.86 -9.49 -11.02
N ASP A 475 -5.70 -10.30 -11.67
CA ASP A 475 -6.41 -9.98 -12.90
C ASP A 475 -7.82 -9.39 -12.67
N SER A 476 -8.28 -9.38 -11.42
CA SER A 476 -9.64 -9.00 -11.02
C SER A 476 -10.02 -7.58 -11.45
N GLU A 477 -9.11 -6.62 -11.26
CA GLU A 477 -9.40 -5.22 -11.58
C GLU A 477 -9.45 -4.99 -13.09
N VAL A 478 -8.60 -5.64 -13.88
CA VAL A 478 -8.64 -5.54 -15.36
C VAL A 478 -9.91 -6.19 -15.90
N GLN A 479 -10.29 -7.36 -15.37
CA GLN A 479 -11.57 -7.99 -15.72
C GLN A 479 -12.74 -7.08 -15.37
N ARG A 480 -12.74 -6.50 -14.18
CA ARG A 480 -13.77 -5.57 -13.74
C ARG A 480 -13.86 -4.36 -14.68
N GLN A 481 -12.75 -3.73 -15.03
CA GLN A 481 -12.76 -2.56 -15.91
C GLN A 481 -13.18 -2.91 -17.34
N LEU A 482 -12.79 -4.07 -17.87
CA LEU A 482 -13.28 -4.56 -19.17
C LEU A 482 -14.80 -4.79 -19.15
N LEU A 483 -15.33 -5.33 -18.05
CA LEU A 483 -16.76 -5.55 -17.85
C LEU A 483 -17.56 -4.25 -17.61
N LEU A 484 -16.89 -3.17 -17.19
CA LEU A 484 -17.52 -1.85 -17.03
C LEU A 484 -17.60 -1.05 -18.34
N LEU A 485 -17.05 -1.56 -19.45
CA LEU A 485 -17.16 -0.92 -20.76
C LEU A 485 -18.60 -0.98 -21.29
N PRO A 486 -19.08 0.03 -22.04
CA PRO A 486 -20.48 0.10 -22.50
C PRO A 486 -20.95 -1.14 -23.27
N ASP A 487 -20.10 -1.63 -24.18
CA ASP A 487 -20.42 -2.79 -25.03
C ASP A 487 -20.30 -4.14 -24.31
N ALA A 488 -19.82 -4.18 -23.06
CA ALA A 488 -19.85 -5.39 -22.24
C ALA A 488 -21.28 -5.85 -21.94
N GLN A 489 -22.26 -4.95 -21.96
CA GLN A 489 -23.69 -5.25 -21.83
C GLN A 489 -24.25 -6.06 -23.01
N LEU A 490 -23.53 -6.08 -24.15
CA LEU A 490 -23.91 -6.85 -25.34
C LEU A 490 -23.29 -8.25 -25.36
N LEU A 491 -22.55 -8.63 -24.31
CA LEU A 491 -21.99 -9.97 -24.19
C LEU A 491 -23.09 -11.01 -23.97
N ASP A 492 -23.00 -12.11 -24.71
CA ASP A 492 -23.90 -13.26 -24.54
C ASP A 492 -23.76 -13.87 -23.14
N VAL A 493 -24.87 -14.30 -22.54
CA VAL A 493 -24.95 -15.05 -21.29
C VAL A 493 -24.00 -16.24 -21.30
N HIS A 494 -23.82 -16.91 -22.45
CA HIS A 494 -22.88 -18.02 -22.59
C HIS A 494 -21.40 -17.61 -22.38
N ALA A 495 -21.04 -16.35 -22.58
CA ALA A 495 -19.71 -15.82 -22.29
C ALA A 495 -19.58 -15.31 -20.85
N LEU A 496 -20.64 -14.70 -20.30
CA LEU A 496 -20.65 -14.15 -18.95
C LEU A 496 -20.73 -15.24 -17.87
N TRP A 497 -21.48 -16.32 -18.11
CA TRP A 497 -21.72 -17.36 -17.10
C TRP A 497 -20.44 -18.09 -16.62
N PRO A 498 -19.54 -18.57 -17.50
CA PRO A 498 -18.29 -19.19 -17.05
C PRO A 498 -17.37 -18.22 -16.29
N LEU A 499 -17.42 -16.93 -16.62
CA LEU A 499 -16.68 -15.90 -15.89
C LEU A 499 -17.25 -15.71 -14.48
N LEU A 500 -18.58 -15.73 -14.33
CA LEU A 500 -19.23 -15.64 -13.03
C LEU A 500 -18.92 -16.86 -12.16
N GLU A 501 -19.03 -18.07 -12.71
CA GLU A 501 -18.69 -19.30 -11.99
C GLU A 501 -17.26 -19.26 -11.45
N LEU A 502 -16.34 -18.71 -12.24
CA LEU A 502 -14.95 -18.59 -11.86
C LEU A 502 -14.69 -17.47 -10.85
N ALA A 503 -15.32 -16.30 -11.01
CA ALA A 503 -15.23 -15.20 -10.05
C ALA A 503 -15.70 -15.65 -8.67
N VAL A 504 -16.79 -16.42 -8.63
CA VAL A 504 -17.31 -17.06 -7.42
C VAL A 504 -16.31 -18.04 -6.84
N ALA A 505 -15.74 -18.94 -7.65
CA ALA A 505 -14.75 -19.91 -7.19
C ALA A 505 -13.47 -19.27 -6.61
N ARG A 506 -13.21 -18.00 -6.91
CA ARG A 506 -12.08 -17.20 -6.41
C ARG A 506 -12.43 -16.29 -5.26
N CYS A 507 -13.70 -16.22 -4.90
CA CYS A 507 -14.24 -15.26 -3.95
C CYS A 507 -14.02 -13.79 -4.37
N ASP A 508 -14.07 -13.48 -5.66
CA ASP A 508 -13.88 -12.12 -6.17
C ASP A 508 -15.19 -11.32 -6.15
N VAL A 509 -15.38 -10.54 -5.08
CA VAL A 509 -16.59 -9.74 -4.86
C VAL A 509 -16.80 -8.71 -5.97
N GLY A 510 -15.72 -8.05 -6.43
CA GLY A 510 -15.81 -6.96 -7.39
C GLY A 510 -16.26 -7.44 -8.76
N VAL A 511 -15.65 -8.52 -9.26
CA VAL A 511 -16.02 -9.13 -10.54
C VAL A 511 -17.39 -9.80 -10.45
N THR A 512 -17.70 -10.48 -9.33
CA THR A 512 -19.01 -11.12 -9.14
C THR A 512 -20.15 -10.10 -9.15
N SER A 513 -19.99 -8.96 -8.47
CA SER A 513 -20.99 -7.88 -8.48
C SER A 513 -21.23 -7.35 -9.90
N VAL A 514 -20.17 -7.00 -10.63
CA VAL A 514 -20.32 -6.45 -11.99
C VAL A 514 -20.93 -7.48 -12.94
N LEU A 515 -20.55 -8.75 -12.84
CA LEU A 515 -21.14 -9.81 -13.66
C LEU A 515 -22.60 -10.07 -13.32
N SER A 516 -23.00 -9.99 -12.03
CA SER A 516 -24.40 -10.05 -11.64
C SER A 516 -25.21 -8.90 -12.24
N ASP A 517 -24.70 -7.66 -12.16
CA ASP A 517 -25.35 -6.47 -12.73
C ASP A 517 -25.50 -6.59 -14.26
N LEU A 518 -24.48 -7.12 -14.95
CA LEU A 518 -24.53 -7.36 -16.40
C LEU A 518 -25.49 -8.50 -16.79
N LEU A 519 -25.75 -9.45 -15.90
CA LEU A 519 -26.65 -10.58 -16.13
C LEU A 519 -28.11 -10.26 -15.75
N GLU A 520 -28.37 -9.20 -14.98
CA GLU A 520 -29.71 -8.76 -14.59
C GLU A 520 -30.65 -8.57 -15.80
N PRO A 521 -30.25 -7.92 -16.91
CA PRO A 521 -31.10 -7.78 -18.10
C PRO A 521 -31.39 -9.10 -18.84
N HIS A 522 -30.66 -10.17 -18.50
CA HIS A 522 -30.76 -11.49 -19.12
C HIS A 522 -31.48 -12.51 -18.23
N GLY A 523 -32.23 -12.06 -17.21
CA GLY A 523 -32.94 -12.92 -16.26
C GLY A 523 -33.73 -14.06 -16.90
N ASP A 524 -34.43 -13.79 -18.02
CA ASP A 524 -35.24 -14.76 -18.76
C ASP A 524 -34.43 -15.96 -19.32
N PHE A 525 -33.12 -15.80 -19.53
CA PHE A 525 -32.24 -16.83 -20.07
C PHE A 525 -31.48 -17.59 -18.97
N LEU A 526 -31.51 -17.09 -17.73
CA LEU A 526 -30.83 -17.72 -16.62
C LEU A 526 -31.67 -18.87 -16.08
N LEU A 527 -31.09 -20.08 -16.10
CA LEU A 527 -31.72 -21.22 -15.46
C LEU A 527 -31.69 -21.03 -13.94
N LEU A 528 -32.87 -20.83 -13.35
CA LEU A 528 -33.08 -20.63 -11.91
C LEU A 528 -32.28 -21.62 -11.04
N LEU A 529 -32.24 -22.90 -11.45
CA LEU A 529 -31.48 -23.95 -10.78
C LEU A 529 -29.96 -23.76 -10.82
N ASN A 530 -29.42 -23.23 -11.92
CA ASN A 530 -27.99 -22.98 -12.05
C ASN A 530 -27.57 -21.78 -11.18
N THR A 531 -28.38 -20.70 -11.17
CA THR A 531 -28.16 -19.54 -10.29
C THR A 531 -28.23 -19.92 -8.83
N ALA A 532 -29.22 -20.71 -8.43
CA ALA A 532 -29.31 -21.24 -7.07
C ALA A 532 -28.10 -22.12 -6.70
N GLY A 533 -27.64 -22.99 -7.61
CA GLY A 533 -26.46 -23.82 -7.40
C GLY A 533 -25.16 -23.01 -7.26
N LEU A 534 -25.04 -21.92 -8.00
CA LEU A 534 -23.87 -21.03 -7.92
C LEU A 534 -23.90 -20.17 -6.65
N ALA A 535 -25.07 -19.63 -6.27
CA ALA A 535 -25.27 -18.94 -5.00
C ALA A 535 -24.94 -19.85 -3.81
N GLU A 536 -25.30 -21.13 -3.86
CA GLU A 536 -24.93 -22.11 -2.82
C GLU A 536 -23.40 -22.26 -2.71
N LYS A 537 -22.70 -22.38 -3.84
CA LYS A 537 -21.22 -22.43 -3.85
C LYS A 537 -20.61 -21.16 -3.29
N ALA A 538 -21.15 -19.98 -3.62
CA ALA A 538 -20.68 -18.70 -3.08
C ALA A 538 -20.89 -18.63 -1.55
N LEU A 539 -22.07 -19.04 -1.05
CA LEU A 539 -22.36 -19.11 0.39
C LEU A 539 -21.43 -20.06 1.14
N GLN A 540 -20.96 -21.14 0.49
CA GLN A 540 -19.98 -22.04 1.10
C GLN A 540 -18.59 -21.39 1.25
N GLN A 541 -18.30 -20.35 0.47
CA GLN A 541 -16.98 -19.74 0.42
C GLN A 541 -16.93 -18.38 1.14
N HIS A 542 -17.77 -17.42 0.75
CA HIS A 542 -17.69 -16.02 1.22
C HIS A 542 -19.02 -15.26 1.02
N GLU A 543 -19.58 -14.66 2.08
CA GLU A 543 -20.89 -13.97 2.05
C GLU A 543 -20.97 -12.78 1.10
N PRO A 544 -20.01 -11.83 1.07
CA PRO A 544 -20.03 -10.73 0.10
C PRO A 544 -20.06 -11.15 -1.38
N VAL A 545 -19.64 -12.38 -1.70
CA VAL A 545 -19.70 -12.93 -3.06
C VAL A 545 -21.08 -13.53 -3.34
N ALA A 546 -21.75 -14.04 -2.31
CA ALA A 546 -23.08 -14.60 -2.42
C ALA A 546 -24.17 -13.52 -2.57
N GLU A 547 -24.02 -12.36 -1.93
CA GLU A 547 -25.03 -11.29 -1.96
C GLU A 547 -25.47 -10.90 -3.40
N PRO A 548 -24.56 -10.55 -4.34
CA PRO A 548 -24.96 -10.21 -5.71
C PRO A 548 -25.62 -11.37 -6.47
N LEU A 549 -25.32 -12.62 -6.10
CA LEU A 549 -25.96 -13.80 -6.71
C LEU A 549 -27.34 -14.05 -6.15
N LEU A 550 -27.57 -13.72 -4.87
CA LEU A 550 -28.88 -13.81 -4.25
C LEU A 550 -29.81 -12.72 -4.79
N ASP A 551 -29.29 -11.52 -5.03
CA ASP A 551 -30.03 -10.45 -5.69
C ASP A 551 -30.37 -10.84 -7.14
N LEU A 552 -29.42 -11.41 -7.89
CA LEU A 552 -29.69 -11.97 -9.22
C LEU A 552 -30.74 -13.10 -9.16
N LEU A 553 -30.69 -13.96 -8.13
CA LEU A 553 -31.68 -15.03 -7.94
C LEU A 553 -33.09 -14.49 -7.69
N HIS A 554 -33.23 -13.37 -6.96
CA HIS A 554 -34.52 -12.68 -6.78
C HIS A 554 -35.06 -12.14 -8.09
N MET A 555 -34.19 -11.62 -8.96
CA MET A 555 -34.60 -11.07 -10.26
C MET A 555 -35.01 -12.17 -11.25
N VAL A 556 -34.40 -13.34 -11.17
CA VAL A 556 -34.70 -14.50 -12.04
C VAL A 556 -35.99 -15.21 -11.61
N GLU A 557 -36.42 -15.11 -10.35
CA GLU A 557 -37.68 -15.71 -9.89
C GLU A 557 -38.85 -14.90 -10.48
N PRO A 558 -39.54 -15.40 -11.54
CA PRO A 558 -40.51 -14.58 -12.24
C PRO A 558 -41.71 -14.27 -11.33
N GLU A 559 -42.26 -13.06 -11.44
CA GLU A 559 -43.54 -12.70 -10.80
C GLU A 559 -44.74 -13.46 -11.38
N GLN A 560 -44.53 -14.36 -12.35
CA GLN A 560 -45.61 -15.10 -13.00
C GLN A 560 -46.21 -16.16 -12.06
N GLU A 561 -47.54 -16.27 -12.09
CA GLU A 561 -48.35 -17.18 -11.25
C GLU A 561 -48.16 -18.67 -11.56
N ASP A 562 -47.31 -19.01 -12.54
CA ASP A 562 -47.01 -20.38 -12.92
C ASP A 562 -45.90 -20.95 -12.01
N ASP A 563 -46.07 -22.21 -11.58
CA ASP A 563 -45.33 -22.96 -10.53
C ASP A 563 -43.78 -23.05 -10.64
N GLU A 564 -43.11 -22.21 -11.43
CA GLU A 564 -41.65 -22.20 -11.63
C GLU A 564 -40.92 -21.37 -10.55
N TYR A 565 -41.11 -21.72 -9.27
CA TYR A 565 -40.30 -21.19 -8.17
C TYR A 565 -39.04 -22.03 -7.93
N VAL A 566 -38.08 -21.47 -7.18
CA VAL A 566 -36.93 -22.26 -6.72
C VAL A 566 -37.48 -23.43 -5.91
N PRO A 567 -37.16 -24.69 -6.25
CA PRO A 567 -37.72 -25.83 -5.53
C PRO A 567 -37.45 -25.69 -4.04
N ALA A 568 -38.47 -25.93 -3.20
CA ALA A 568 -38.38 -25.77 -1.75
C ALA A 568 -37.17 -26.49 -1.14
N GLN A 569 -36.78 -27.64 -1.69
CA GLN A 569 -35.57 -28.37 -1.29
C GLN A 569 -34.27 -27.59 -1.53
N GLN A 570 -34.18 -26.84 -2.63
CA GLN A 570 -33.00 -26.03 -2.95
C GLN A 570 -32.95 -24.76 -2.09
N VAL A 571 -34.10 -24.11 -1.85
CA VAL A 571 -34.20 -23.00 -0.87
C VAL A 571 -33.74 -23.45 0.51
N MET A 572 -34.16 -24.65 0.95
CA MET A 572 -33.70 -25.21 2.23
C MET A 572 -32.20 -25.49 2.27
N ARG A 573 -31.58 -25.92 1.18
CA ARG A 573 -30.11 -26.08 1.11
C ARG A 573 -29.39 -24.74 1.24
N LEU A 574 -29.90 -23.70 0.59
CA LEU A 574 -29.36 -22.34 0.68
C LEU A 574 -29.47 -21.78 2.09
N LEU A 575 -30.68 -21.84 2.69
CA LEU A 575 -30.93 -21.40 4.08
C LEU A 575 -30.03 -22.15 5.06
N ARG A 576 -29.93 -23.48 4.92
CA ARG A 576 -29.05 -24.30 5.77
C ARG A 576 -27.60 -23.90 5.62
N THR A 577 -27.10 -23.72 4.39
CA THR A 577 -25.71 -23.32 4.13
C THR A 577 -25.39 -21.95 4.72
N ALA A 578 -26.25 -20.95 4.46
CA ALA A 578 -26.08 -19.60 5.00
C ALA A 578 -26.10 -19.58 6.53
N ALA A 579 -27.01 -20.33 7.16
CA ALA A 579 -27.12 -20.40 8.61
C ALA A 579 -25.91 -21.10 9.26
N HIS A 580 -25.39 -22.18 8.66
CA HIS A 580 -24.19 -22.86 9.16
C HIS A 580 -22.93 -21.98 9.04
N ARG A 581 -22.84 -21.18 7.98
CA ARG A 581 -21.72 -20.26 7.74
C ARG A 581 -21.85 -18.92 8.45
N ARG A 582 -22.98 -18.68 9.12
CA ARG A 582 -23.31 -17.45 9.85
C ARG A 582 -23.44 -16.22 8.95
N HIS A 583 -23.97 -16.42 7.75
CA HIS A 583 -24.19 -15.37 6.77
C HIS A 583 -25.57 -14.72 6.97
N VAL A 584 -25.63 -13.76 7.89
CA VAL A 584 -26.88 -13.15 8.36
C VAL A 584 -27.54 -12.30 7.28
N HIS A 585 -26.75 -11.60 6.46
CA HIS A 585 -27.28 -10.78 5.36
C HIS A 585 -27.82 -11.67 4.24
N ALA A 586 -27.07 -12.72 3.88
CA ALA A 586 -27.55 -13.73 2.95
C ALA A 586 -28.85 -14.39 3.41
N LEU A 587 -29.00 -14.69 4.71
CA LEU A 587 -30.24 -15.23 5.25
C LEU A 587 -31.41 -14.26 5.06
N HIS A 588 -31.20 -12.97 5.28
CA HIS A 588 -32.23 -11.95 5.09
C HIS A 588 -32.69 -11.89 3.63
N SER A 589 -31.74 -11.94 2.68
CA SER A 589 -32.05 -12.01 1.26
C SER A 589 -32.77 -13.31 0.92
N LEU A 590 -32.30 -14.46 1.40
CA LEU A 590 -32.94 -15.76 1.13
C LEU A 590 -34.39 -15.82 1.63
N CYS A 591 -34.70 -15.24 2.80
CA CYS A 591 -36.06 -15.24 3.36
C CYS A 591 -37.08 -14.49 2.50
N ARG A 592 -36.63 -13.66 1.55
CA ARG A 592 -37.49 -12.92 0.61
C ARG A 592 -37.87 -13.72 -0.64
N LEU A 593 -37.22 -14.87 -0.90
CA LEU A 593 -37.52 -15.70 -2.07
C LEU A 593 -38.95 -16.25 -1.99
N LEU A 594 -39.67 -16.29 -3.11
CA LEU A 594 -41.05 -16.79 -3.15
C LEU A 594 -41.10 -18.27 -2.75
N GLY A 595 -40.10 -19.05 -3.15
CA GLY A 595 -39.92 -20.45 -2.75
C GLY A 595 -39.89 -20.67 -1.23
N CYS A 596 -39.58 -19.67 -0.39
CA CYS A 596 -39.63 -19.80 1.08
C CYS A 596 -41.04 -20.10 1.61
N LYS A 597 -42.10 -19.71 0.89
CA LYS A 597 -43.48 -20.02 1.29
C LYS A 597 -43.84 -21.49 1.11
N ALA A 598 -43.20 -22.17 0.16
CA ALA A 598 -43.41 -23.58 -0.16
C ALA A 598 -42.57 -24.53 0.71
N VAL A 599 -41.69 -23.99 1.55
CA VAL A 599 -40.86 -24.78 2.44
C VAL A 599 -41.71 -25.43 3.54
N ASP A 600 -41.53 -26.74 3.72
CA ASP A 600 -42.18 -27.51 4.77
C ASP A 600 -41.82 -26.93 6.17
N PRO A 601 -42.81 -26.49 6.97
CA PRO A 601 -42.59 -25.98 8.33
C PRO A 601 -41.77 -26.93 9.21
N HIS A 602 -41.91 -28.25 9.02
CA HIS A 602 -41.14 -29.23 9.79
C HIS A 602 -39.63 -29.17 9.47
N GLN A 603 -39.27 -29.01 8.20
CA GLN A 603 -37.86 -28.85 7.80
C GLN A 603 -37.27 -27.54 8.31
N LEU A 604 -38.07 -26.47 8.36
CA LEU A 604 -37.67 -25.20 8.97
C LEU A 604 -37.47 -25.33 10.47
N ALA A 605 -38.30 -26.10 11.16
CA ALA A 605 -38.11 -26.40 12.57
C ALA A 605 -36.77 -27.11 12.80
N GLN A 606 -36.47 -28.14 12.00
CA GLN A 606 -35.19 -28.85 12.08
C GLN A 606 -34.00 -27.91 11.83
N LEU A 607 -34.09 -27.01 10.85
CA LEU A 607 -33.04 -26.02 10.60
C LEU A 607 -32.87 -25.06 11.78
N LEU A 608 -33.96 -24.52 12.34
CA LEU A 608 -33.88 -23.67 13.53
C LEU A 608 -33.27 -24.43 14.71
N GLN A 609 -33.59 -25.71 14.88
CA GLN A 609 -32.94 -26.55 15.89
C GLN A 609 -31.44 -26.65 15.64
N GLU A 610 -31.00 -26.95 14.41
CA GLU A 610 -29.57 -26.99 14.03
C GLU A 610 -28.88 -25.66 14.35
N VAL A 611 -29.51 -24.53 14.01
CA VAL A 611 -28.99 -23.17 14.24
C VAL A 611 -28.87 -22.85 15.73
N LEU A 612 -29.88 -23.19 16.53
CA LEU A 612 -29.87 -23.03 17.99
C LEU A 612 -28.76 -23.86 18.64
N HIS A 613 -28.59 -25.13 18.23
CA HIS A 613 -27.49 -25.98 18.71
C HIS A 613 -26.12 -25.43 18.34
N SER A 614 -25.98 -24.84 17.15
CA SER A 614 -24.74 -24.18 16.71
C SER A 614 -24.47 -22.83 17.39
N ARG A 615 -25.39 -22.38 18.25
CA ARG A 615 -25.40 -21.08 18.95
C ARG A 615 -25.33 -19.88 17.99
N ASN A 616 -25.92 -19.98 16.80
CA ASN A 616 -25.96 -18.88 15.83
C ASN A 616 -27.26 -18.07 15.98
N TYR A 617 -27.28 -17.25 17.03
CA TYR A 617 -28.48 -16.52 17.44
C TYR A 617 -28.95 -15.48 16.42
N GLU A 618 -28.04 -14.78 15.73
CA GLU A 618 -28.44 -13.82 14.70
C GLU A 618 -29.16 -14.49 13.52
N ALA A 619 -28.68 -15.67 13.09
CA ALA A 619 -29.37 -16.45 12.08
C ALA A 619 -30.76 -16.90 12.55
N ALA A 620 -30.88 -17.42 13.78
CA ALA A 620 -32.17 -17.82 14.34
C ALA A 620 -33.15 -16.64 14.41
N LYS A 621 -32.67 -15.45 14.78
CA LYS A 621 -33.48 -14.23 14.82
C LYS A 621 -33.99 -13.81 13.44
N VAL A 622 -33.14 -13.81 12.41
CA VAL A 622 -33.55 -13.51 11.03
C VAL A 622 -34.59 -14.55 10.56
N LEU A 623 -34.31 -15.83 10.76
CA LEU A 623 -35.24 -16.91 10.39
C LEU A 623 -36.61 -16.71 11.07
N LEU A 624 -36.64 -16.47 12.39
CA LEU A 624 -37.90 -16.26 13.14
C LEU A 624 -38.68 -15.02 12.72
N ARG A 625 -37.98 -13.95 12.34
CA ARG A 625 -38.61 -12.67 11.99
C ARG A 625 -39.15 -12.68 10.56
N ASP A 626 -38.35 -13.19 9.63
CA ASP A 626 -38.54 -12.94 8.20
C ASP A 626 -39.16 -14.12 7.44
N LEU A 627 -39.21 -15.33 8.01
CA LEU A 627 -39.87 -16.48 7.38
C LEU A 627 -41.35 -16.62 7.76
N PRO A 628 -42.29 -16.40 6.84
CA PRO A 628 -43.71 -16.55 7.12
C PRO A 628 -44.11 -18.01 7.39
N ALA A 629 -43.41 -19.00 6.81
CA ALA A 629 -43.71 -20.41 6.99
C ALA A 629 -43.61 -20.88 8.45
N LEU A 630 -42.83 -20.19 9.29
CA LEU A 630 -42.76 -20.48 10.73
C LEU A 630 -44.06 -20.17 11.48
N GLN A 631 -44.94 -19.35 10.90
CA GLN A 631 -46.28 -19.11 11.46
C GLN A 631 -47.18 -20.36 11.36
N HIS A 632 -46.80 -21.33 10.53
CA HIS A 632 -47.52 -22.59 10.29
C HIS A 632 -46.87 -23.80 10.94
N LEU A 633 -45.95 -23.60 11.90
CA LEU A 633 -45.36 -24.69 12.66
C LEU A 633 -46.41 -25.54 13.36
N THR A 634 -46.23 -26.86 13.32
CA THR A 634 -47.05 -27.78 14.08
C THR A 634 -46.85 -27.54 15.59
N PRO A 635 -47.85 -27.81 16.44
CA PRO A 635 -47.68 -27.69 17.88
C PRO A 635 -46.50 -28.54 18.40
N ASP A 636 -46.29 -29.74 17.85
CA ASP A 636 -45.18 -30.62 18.25
C ASP A 636 -43.81 -29.98 17.93
N ASP A 637 -43.64 -29.40 16.73
CA ASP A 637 -42.39 -28.74 16.34
C ASP A 637 -42.14 -27.46 17.14
N ALA A 638 -43.19 -26.68 17.39
CA ALA A 638 -43.12 -25.47 18.19
C ALA A 638 -42.76 -25.76 19.66
N GLU A 639 -43.28 -26.85 20.23
CA GLU A 639 -42.90 -27.33 21.56
C GLU A 639 -41.42 -27.70 21.62
N GLN A 640 -40.94 -28.50 20.65
CA GLN A 640 -39.54 -28.91 20.60
C GLN A 640 -38.59 -27.72 20.45
N LEU A 641 -38.92 -26.76 19.58
CA LEU A 641 -38.15 -25.53 19.41
C LEU A 641 -38.10 -24.70 20.69
N LEU A 642 -39.24 -24.57 21.40
CA LEU A 642 -39.31 -23.82 22.65
C LEU A 642 -38.46 -24.49 23.73
N LEU A 643 -38.60 -25.82 23.90
CA LEU A 643 -37.81 -26.59 24.87
C LEU A 643 -36.31 -26.49 24.57
N LEU A 644 -35.92 -26.59 23.30
CA LEU A 644 -34.53 -26.43 22.89
C LEU A 644 -34.01 -25.02 23.15
N ALA A 645 -34.79 -23.98 22.81
CA ALA A 645 -34.38 -22.60 23.05
C ALA A 645 -34.17 -22.33 24.56
N ILE A 646 -35.05 -22.86 25.40
CA ILE A 646 -34.91 -22.83 26.86
C ILE A 646 -33.64 -23.55 27.32
N GLU A 647 -33.34 -24.73 26.75
CA GLU A 647 -32.13 -25.49 27.07
C GLU A 647 -30.86 -24.73 26.66
N VAL A 648 -30.84 -24.16 25.45
CA VAL A 648 -29.69 -23.41 24.94
C VAL A 648 -29.45 -22.13 25.75
N VAL A 649 -30.50 -21.38 26.11
CA VAL A 649 -30.40 -20.23 27.02
C VAL A 649 -29.87 -20.66 28.39
N GLY A 650 -30.35 -21.79 28.92
CA GLY A 650 -29.87 -22.33 30.20
C GLY A 650 -28.39 -22.73 30.16
N GLY A 651 -27.94 -23.36 29.06
CA GLY A 651 -26.55 -23.79 28.89
C GLY A 651 -25.55 -22.65 28.64
N LEU A 652 -26.00 -21.51 28.09
CA LEU A 652 -25.17 -20.31 27.98
C LEU A 652 -24.83 -19.71 29.35
N ALA A 653 -25.74 -19.79 30.31
CA ALA A 653 -25.54 -19.21 31.62
C ALA A 653 -24.43 -19.93 32.44
N ASP A 654 -24.03 -21.13 32.01
CA ASP A 654 -22.89 -21.88 32.55
C ASP A 654 -21.54 -21.43 31.92
N ASP A 655 -21.57 -20.87 30.70
CA ASP A 655 -20.40 -20.34 29.99
C ASP A 655 -20.25 -18.83 30.29
N CYS A 656 -19.36 -18.44 31.21
CA CYS A 656 -19.21 -17.06 31.72
C CYS A 656 -18.76 -15.95 30.71
N LYS A 657 -19.10 -16.04 29.42
CA LYS A 657 -18.80 -15.02 28.39
C LYS A 657 -20.07 -14.22 28.11
N TRP A 658 -20.12 -13.00 28.63
CA TRP A 658 -21.29 -12.16 28.90
C TRP A 658 -22.04 -11.50 27.72
N GLU A 659 -21.65 -11.71 26.46
CA GLU A 659 -22.26 -10.99 25.32
C GLU A 659 -23.46 -11.68 24.62
N PRO A 660 -23.60 -13.03 24.54
CA PRO A 660 -24.67 -13.68 23.80
C PRO A 660 -26.00 -13.86 24.57
N ASP A 661 -26.05 -13.58 25.87
CA ASP A 661 -27.21 -13.93 26.73
C ASP A 661 -28.48 -13.16 26.36
N GLY A 662 -28.35 -11.89 25.95
CA GLY A 662 -29.48 -11.08 25.53
C GLY A 662 -30.17 -11.63 24.27
N MET A 663 -29.39 -12.08 23.28
CA MET A 663 -29.93 -12.52 22.00
C MET A 663 -30.64 -13.87 22.10
N ALA A 664 -30.07 -14.83 22.85
CA ALA A 664 -30.69 -16.14 23.05
C ALA A 664 -32.07 -16.01 23.74
N ALA A 665 -32.21 -15.08 24.68
CA ALA A 665 -33.46 -14.79 25.35
C ALA A 665 -34.50 -14.12 24.44
N HIS A 666 -34.07 -13.18 23.60
CA HIS A 666 -34.92 -12.60 22.56
C HIS A 666 -35.45 -13.70 21.64
N ILE A 667 -34.62 -14.67 21.26
CA ILE A 667 -35.02 -15.81 20.43
C ILE A 667 -36.01 -16.73 21.15
N ALA A 668 -35.76 -17.07 22.41
CA ALA A 668 -36.71 -17.87 23.19
C ALA A 668 -38.07 -17.16 23.33
N ARG A 669 -38.05 -15.84 23.51
CA ARG A 669 -39.24 -14.99 23.50
C ARG A 669 -39.93 -15.00 22.13
N ASP A 670 -39.21 -14.85 21.03
CA ASP A 670 -39.79 -14.82 19.69
C ASP A 670 -40.38 -16.19 19.32
N ILE A 671 -39.74 -17.29 19.71
CA ILE A 671 -40.28 -18.65 19.58
C ILE A 671 -41.57 -18.80 20.40
N ALA A 672 -41.59 -18.30 21.64
CA ALA A 672 -42.78 -18.33 22.49
C ALA A 672 -43.98 -17.56 21.91
N LEU A 673 -43.73 -16.60 21.01
CA LEU A 673 -44.77 -15.82 20.34
C LEU A 673 -45.31 -16.49 19.07
N LEU A 674 -44.74 -17.62 18.63
CA LEU A 674 -45.19 -18.31 17.42
C LEU A 674 -46.63 -18.87 17.60
N PRO A 675 -47.47 -18.83 16.54
CA PRO A 675 -48.84 -19.34 16.60
C PRO A 675 -48.94 -20.82 17.03
N GLY A 676 -47.99 -21.67 16.64
CA GLY A 676 -47.94 -23.08 17.05
C GLY A 676 -47.78 -23.26 18.56
N VAL A 677 -47.01 -22.37 19.23
CA VAL A 677 -46.88 -22.37 20.69
C VAL A 677 -48.21 -22.02 21.37
N ARG A 678 -49.01 -21.14 20.75
CA ARG A 678 -50.35 -20.80 21.29
C ARG A 678 -51.34 -21.95 21.20
N GLN A 679 -51.10 -22.89 20.31
CA GLN A 679 -51.91 -24.10 20.15
C GLN A 679 -51.45 -25.23 21.08
N LEU A 680 -50.35 -25.04 21.84
CA LEU A 680 -49.97 -25.98 22.88
C LEU A 680 -51.07 -26.04 23.93
N GLY A 681 -51.58 -27.25 24.14
CA GLY A 681 -52.45 -27.52 25.28
C GLY A 681 -51.75 -27.11 26.59
N ALA A 682 -52.57 -26.78 27.59
CA ALA A 682 -52.12 -26.35 28.90
C ALA A 682 -51.03 -27.24 29.52
N ASP A 683 -51.13 -28.56 29.35
CA ASP A 683 -50.19 -29.53 29.93
C ASP A 683 -48.79 -29.43 29.31
N ARG A 684 -48.70 -29.23 28.00
CA ARG A 684 -47.43 -29.10 27.28
C ARG A 684 -46.76 -27.76 27.56
N LEU A 685 -47.55 -26.68 27.58
CA LEU A 685 -47.06 -25.36 27.99
C LEU A 685 -46.57 -25.37 29.44
N LYS A 686 -47.28 -26.07 30.33
CA LYS A 686 -46.85 -26.28 31.72
C LYS A 686 -45.51 -27.00 31.79
N LEU A 687 -45.31 -28.07 31.02
CA LEU A 687 -44.02 -28.78 30.96
C LEU A 687 -42.88 -27.88 30.46
N ALA A 688 -43.11 -27.08 29.42
CA ALA A 688 -42.11 -26.13 28.91
C ALA A 688 -41.76 -25.05 29.95
N LEU A 689 -42.75 -24.47 30.63
CA LEU A 689 -42.54 -23.51 31.71
C LEU A 689 -41.80 -24.15 32.89
N GLN A 690 -42.15 -25.38 33.26
CA GLN A 690 -41.46 -26.12 34.31
C GLN A 690 -39.99 -26.33 33.97
N ALA A 691 -39.67 -26.72 32.74
CA ALA A 691 -38.29 -26.87 32.27
C ALA A 691 -37.53 -25.53 32.31
N ALA A 692 -38.17 -24.42 31.91
CA ALA A 692 -37.56 -23.08 31.96
C ALA A 692 -37.22 -22.65 33.39
N ILE A 693 -38.17 -22.81 34.33
CA ILE A 693 -37.97 -22.45 35.74
C ILE A 693 -36.87 -23.34 36.36
N GLN A 694 -36.87 -24.64 36.06
CA GLN A 694 -35.83 -25.57 36.54
C GLN A 694 -34.43 -25.21 36.05
N ARG A 695 -34.29 -24.87 34.76
CA ARG A 695 -33.00 -24.46 34.17
C ARG A 695 -32.52 -23.11 34.71
N GLN A 696 -33.42 -22.17 34.91
CA GLN A 696 -33.10 -20.89 35.56
C GLN A 696 -32.52 -21.12 36.96
N ALA A 697 -33.14 -22.00 37.73
CA ALA A 697 -32.71 -22.32 39.07
C ALA A 697 -31.33 -23.00 39.12
N SER A 698 -31.06 -23.93 38.20
CA SER A 698 -29.76 -24.59 38.12
C SER A 698 -28.64 -23.60 37.78
N SER A 699 -28.90 -22.66 36.87
CA SER A 699 -27.93 -21.62 36.50
C SER A 699 -27.58 -20.70 37.68
N VAL A 700 -28.59 -20.22 38.41
CA VAL A 700 -28.39 -19.38 39.61
C VAL A 700 -27.63 -20.15 40.70
N CYS A 701 -27.96 -21.43 40.90
CA CYS A 701 -27.27 -22.28 41.88
C CYS A 701 -25.79 -22.48 41.54
N TRP A 702 -25.46 -22.67 40.26
CA TRP A 702 -24.09 -22.84 39.79
C TRP A 702 -23.25 -21.57 40.02
N GLN A 703 -23.76 -20.39 39.67
CA GLN A 703 -23.06 -19.12 39.86
C GLN A 703 -22.75 -18.81 41.34
N VAL A 704 -23.63 -19.20 42.26
CA VAL A 704 -23.42 -19.04 43.71
C VAL A 704 -22.33 -19.98 44.25
N GLN A 705 -22.10 -21.13 43.61
CA GLN A 705 -21.16 -22.15 44.09
C GLN A 705 -19.75 -22.04 43.48
N THR A 706 -19.61 -21.56 42.24
CA THR A 706 -18.35 -21.67 41.46
C THR A 706 -17.44 -20.44 41.51
N LEU A 707 -17.86 -19.33 42.12
CA LEU A 707 -17.02 -18.14 42.34
C LEU A 707 -16.44 -18.14 43.77
N PRO A 708 -15.26 -18.75 44.02
CA PRO A 708 -14.56 -18.53 45.28
C PRO A 708 -14.14 -17.05 45.32
N CYS A 709 -14.67 -16.32 46.29
CA CYS A 709 -14.29 -14.94 46.59
C CYS A 709 -12.80 -14.87 46.99
N VAL A 710 -11.90 -14.89 46.02
CA VAL A 710 -10.48 -14.57 46.22
C VAL A 710 -10.35 -13.06 46.28
N GLY A 711 -10.32 -12.55 47.52
CA GLY A 711 -10.02 -11.18 47.95
C GLY A 711 -9.73 -10.13 46.87
N GLY A 712 -10.77 -9.48 46.38
CA GLY A 712 -10.65 -8.28 45.55
C GLY A 712 -12.02 -7.80 45.10
N ARG A 713 -12.36 -6.54 45.36
CA ARG A 713 -13.66 -5.91 45.08
C ARG A 713 -14.08 -6.16 43.61
N CYS A 714 -14.94 -7.15 43.37
CA CYS A 714 -15.71 -7.22 42.14
C CYS A 714 -16.89 -6.27 42.27
N SER A 715 -17.05 -5.36 41.32
CA SER A 715 -18.19 -4.46 41.24
C SER A 715 -19.46 -5.27 40.95
N PHE A 716 -20.41 -5.27 41.89
CA PHE A 716 -21.67 -6.01 41.90
C PHE A 716 -22.65 -5.73 40.74
N GLY A 717 -22.29 -4.88 39.77
CA GLY A 717 -23.13 -4.57 38.62
C GLY A 717 -23.22 -5.67 37.54
N CYS A 718 -22.70 -6.88 37.78
CA CYS A 718 -22.52 -7.88 36.73
C CYS A 718 -23.49 -9.07 36.81
N VAL A 719 -24.27 -9.29 37.87
CA VAL A 719 -25.11 -10.52 38.03
C VAL A 719 -26.53 -10.38 37.42
N GLU A 720 -26.94 -9.19 36.99
CA GLU A 720 -28.31 -8.93 36.49
C GLU A 720 -28.70 -9.48 35.08
N PRO A 721 -27.82 -9.70 34.09
CA PRO A 721 -28.26 -9.90 32.69
C PRO A 721 -28.83 -11.29 32.38
N ALA A 722 -28.26 -12.38 32.91
CA ALA A 722 -28.78 -13.75 32.67
C ALA A 722 -30.10 -14.02 33.43
N LYS A 723 -30.31 -13.32 34.55
CA LYS A 723 -31.53 -13.41 35.35
C LYS A 723 -32.71 -12.77 34.61
N THR A 724 -32.52 -11.52 34.17
CA THR A 724 -33.56 -10.73 33.47
C THR A 724 -34.04 -11.35 32.15
N THR A 725 -33.23 -12.19 31.52
CA THR A 725 -33.47 -12.78 30.20
C THR A 725 -34.39 -14.01 30.23
N LEU A 726 -34.13 -14.98 31.12
CA LEU A 726 -35.08 -16.08 31.40
C LEU A 726 -36.39 -15.54 31.98
N ASP A 727 -36.31 -14.51 32.80
CA ASP A 727 -37.49 -13.80 33.33
C ASP A 727 -38.31 -13.16 32.21
N SER A 728 -37.65 -12.58 31.19
CA SER A 728 -38.34 -12.06 30.02
C SER A 728 -39.00 -13.15 29.18
N THR A 729 -38.43 -14.36 29.16
CA THR A 729 -38.99 -15.52 28.42
C THR A 729 -40.21 -16.07 29.16
N VAL A 730 -40.12 -16.26 30.48
CA VAL A 730 -41.25 -16.65 31.33
C VAL A 730 -42.34 -15.58 31.26
N ALA A 731 -41.98 -14.29 31.33
CA ALA A 731 -42.93 -13.19 31.17
C ALA A 731 -43.56 -13.17 29.77
N ALA A 732 -42.80 -13.43 28.71
CA ALA A 732 -43.32 -13.51 27.35
C ALA A 732 -44.31 -14.67 27.20
N LEU A 733 -43.98 -15.87 27.70
CA LEU A 733 -44.88 -17.02 27.74
C LEU A 733 -46.15 -16.72 28.54
N CYS A 734 -46.03 -16.00 29.66
CA CYS A 734 -47.17 -15.57 30.47
C CYS A 734 -47.99 -14.44 29.83
N ARG A 735 -47.45 -13.68 28.87
CA ARG A 735 -48.08 -12.50 28.25
C ARG A 735 -48.34 -12.63 26.74
N ALA A 736 -48.09 -13.78 26.13
CA ALA A 736 -48.16 -14.00 24.67
C ALA A 736 -49.54 -13.77 24.01
N GLY A 737 -50.53 -13.27 24.74
CA GLY A 737 -51.91 -13.02 24.30
C GLY A 737 -52.13 -11.78 23.42
N ASP A 738 -51.56 -10.62 23.77
CA ASP A 738 -52.06 -9.34 23.26
C ASP A 738 -51.10 -8.52 22.38
N ALA A 739 -49.84 -8.93 22.22
CA ALA A 739 -48.85 -8.11 21.51
C ALA A 739 -48.97 -8.11 19.96
N GLY A 740 -49.96 -8.80 19.39
CA GLY A 740 -50.00 -9.15 17.96
C GLY A 740 -50.54 -8.08 17.00
N LEU A 741 -51.07 -6.94 17.47
CA LEU A 741 -51.80 -6.01 16.58
C LEU A 741 -51.34 -4.54 16.60
N THR A 742 -50.39 -4.14 17.46
CA THR A 742 -49.95 -2.73 17.55
C THR A 742 -48.44 -2.49 17.40
N ALA A 743 -47.63 -3.53 17.15
CA ALA A 743 -46.17 -3.44 17.21
C ALA A 743 -45.45 -3.24 15.86
N ARG A 744 -46.15 -3.07 14.73
CA ARG A 744 -45.48 -3.09 13.40
C ARG A 744 -44.88 -1.76 12.91
N ASP A 745 -45.13 -0.61 13.57
CA ASP A 745 -44.74 0.71 13.04
C ASP A 745 -43.79 1.57 13.92
N PHE A 746 -43.16 1.04 14.98
CA PHE A 746 -42.20 1.83 15.76
C PHE A 746 -40.75 1.64 15.29
N SER A 747 -40.33 2.42 14.30
CA SER A 747 -38.92 2.62 13.97
C SER A 747 -38.26 3.63 14.91
N SER A 748 -37.27 3.15 15.68
CA SER A 748 -36.13 3.87 16.25
C SER A 748 -36.29 5.35 16.63
N THR A 749 -36.66 5.61 17.89
CA THR A 749 -36.07 6.71 18.67
C THR A 749 -35.89 6.25 20.11
N GLU A 750 -34.64 6.27 20.58
CA GLU A 750 -34.26 5.98 21.95
C GLU A 750 -34.89 7.01 22.89
N ASP A 751 -35.90 6.62 23.67
CA ASP A 751 -36.30 7.39 24.84
C ASP A 751 -36.58 6.44 26.01
N ARG A 752 -35.62 6.40 26.95
CA ARG A 752 -35.68 5.61 28.17
C ARG A 752 -36.60 6.30 29.18
N SER A 753 -37.90 6.03 29.10
CA SER A 753 -38.80 6.25 30.23
C SER A 753 -39.72 5.05 30.45
N SER A 754 -39.61 4.46 31.64
CA SER A 754 -40.31 3.26 32.08
C SER A 754 -41.76 3.59 32.48
N GLY A 755 -42.62 3.77 31.48
CA GLY A 755 -44.08 3.78 31.65
C GLY A 755 -44.67 2.42 31.31
N VAL A 756 -44.75 1.50 32.27
CA VAL A 756 -45.52 0.24 32.11
C VAL A 756 -47.01 0.57 32.19
N VAL A 757 -47.62 0.87 31.04
CA VAL A 757 -49.08 1.03 30.92
C VAL A 757 -49.70 -0.37 30.95
N GLY A 758 -50.55 -0.62 31.95
CA GLY A 758 -51.26 -1.89 32.14
C GLY A 758 -52.33 -2.14 31.08
N GLY A 759 -51.94 -2.81 29.98
CA GLY A 759 -52.85 -3.46 29.05
C GLY A 759 -53.23 -4.86 29.58
N SER A 760 -54.52 -5.14 29.68
CA SER A 760 -55.07 -6.42 30.14
C SER A 760 -54.84 -7.52 29.11
N CYS A 761 -53.73 -8.25 29.26
CA CYS A 761 -53.33 -9.40 28.42
C CYS A 761 -54.40 -10.51 28.35
N ALA A 762 -54.90 -10.86 27.17
CA ALA A 762 -55.57 -12.14 26.91
C ALA A 762 -54.55 -13.30 26.86
N ALA A 763 -53.84 -13.51 27.98
CA ALA A 763 -52.80 -14.52 28.12
C ALA A 763 -53.33 -15.95 27.90
N LEU A 764 -52.44 -16.85 27.47
CA LEU A 764 -52.64 -18.29 27.43
C LEU A 764 -53.38 -18.77 28.69
N GLN A 765 -54.57 -19.35 28.52
CA GLN A 765 -55.39 -19.87 29.62
C GLN A 765 -54.76 -21.14 30.19
N LEU A 766 -53.69 -20.99 30.96
CA LEU A 766 -53.24 -22.06 31.84
C LEU A 766 -54.35 -22.33 32.87
N PRO A 767 -54.74 -23.58 33.13
CA PRO A 767 -55.67 -23.88 34.21
C PRO A 767 -55.07 -23.42 35.53
N ALA A 768 -55.92 -22.95 36.46
CA ALA A 768 -55.47 -22.44 37.76
C ALA A 768 -54.55 -23.43 38.50
N ALA A 769 -54.83 -24.73 38.40
CA ALA A 769 -54.00 -25.80 38.95
C ALA A 769 -52.58 -25.83 38.37
N ALA A 770 -52.41 -25.61 37.06
CA ALA A 770 -51.08 -25.54 36.45
C ALA A 770 -50.30 -24.30 36.93
N VAL A 771 -50.99 -23.15 37.04
CA VAL A 771 -50.37 -21.92 37.56
C VAL A 771 -49.94 -22.09 39.02
N GLN A 772 -50.76 -22.74 39.84
CA GLN A 772 -50.41 -23.07 41.22
C GLN A 772 -49.15 -23.94 41.29
N GLU A 773 -49.08 -25.02 40.50
CA GLU A 773 -47.91 -25.90 40.48
C GLU A 773 -46.65 -25.17 40.03
N LEU A 774 -46.74 -24.32 39.00
CA LEU A 774 -45.62 -23.52 38.51
C LEU A 774 -45.19 -22.45 39.53
N LEU A 775 -46.13 -21.83 40.24
CA LEU A 775 -45.83 -20.88 41.32
C LEU A 775 -45.14 -21.59 42.50
N LEU A 776 -45.60 -22.78 42.88
CA LEU A 776 -44.95 -23.59 43.92
C LEU A 776 -43.53 -23.98 43.52
N LEU A 777 -43.35 -24.42 42.27
CA LEU A 777 -42.04 -24.76 41.72
C LEU A 777 -41.11 -23.53 41.68
N ALA A 778 -41.61 -22.39 41.19
CA ALA A 778 -40.83 -21.14 41.16
C ALA A 778 -40.42 -20.68 42.56
N LEU A 779 -41.31 -20.81 43.55
CA LEU A 779 -40.99 -20.55 44.96
C LEU A 779 -39.94 -21.52 45.50
N GLN A 780 -40.08 -22.83 45.25
CA GLN A 780 -39.12 -23.86 45.67
C GLN A 780 -37.73 -23.62 45.08
N LEU A 781 -37.67 -23.14 43.85
CA LEU A 781 -36.46 -22.84 43.11
C LEU A 781 -35.96 -21.41 43.30
N GLN A 782 -36.63 -20.61 44.16
CA GLN A 782 -36.28 -19.21 44.45
C GLN A 782 -36.25 -18.30 43.20
N SER A 783 -37.04 -18.61 42.17
CA SER A 783 -37.19 -17.78 40.97
C SER A 783 -38.25 -16.68 41.18
N TRP A 784 -37.83 -15.59 41.83
CA TRP A 784 -38.70 -14.49 42.26
C TRP A 784 -39.45 -13.78 41.12
N HIS A 785 -38.81 -13.59 39.97
CA HIS A 785 -39.43 -12.95 38.82
C HIS A 785 -40.39 -13.88 38.06
N ALA A 786 -40.14 -15.19 38.04
CA ALA A 786 -41.12 -16.16 37.57
C ALA A 786 -42.38 -16.11 38.44
N VAL A 787 -42.22 -16.02 39.78
CA VAL A 787 -43.36 -15.81 40.69
C VAL A 787 -44.11 -14.52 40.37
N GLN A 788 -43.41 -13.40 40.20
CA GLN A 788 -44.04 -12.12 39.84
C GLN A 788 -44.81 -12.20 38.51
N SER A 789 -44.22 -12.84 37.49
CA SER A 789 -44.82 -12.98 36.16
C SER A 789 -46.05 -13.90 36.19
N LEU A 790 -45.96 -15.03 36.89
CA LEU A 790 -47.04 -16.00 37.05
C LEU A 790 -48.21 -15.41 37.87
N CYS A 791 -47.94 -14.58 38.88
CA CYS A 791 -48.99 -13.86 39.61
C CYS A 791 -49.74 -12.84 38.73
N GLY A 792 -49.10 -12.34 37.67
CA GLY A 792 -49.73 -11.45 36.70
C GLY A 792 -50.67 -12.16 35.71
N CYS A 793 -50.65 -13.50 35.66
CA CYS A 793 -51.54 -14.26 34.77
C CYS A 793 -53.00 -14.13 35.21
N SER A 794 -53.92 -13.99 34.26
CA SER A 794 -55.36 -13.98 34.51
C SER A 794 -55.82 -15.23 35.25
N SER A 795 -55.24 -16.39 34.94
CA SER A 795 -55.52 -17.65 35.63
C SER A 795 -55.08 -17.70 37.09
N ALA A 796 -54.11 -16.88 37.51
CA ALA A 796 -53.75 -16.74 38.92
C ALA A 796 -54.90 -16.12 39.74
N HIS A 797 -55.81 -15.39 39.09
CA HIS A 797 -57.00 -14.82 39.72
C HIS A 797 -58.07 -15.88 40.02
N GLN A 798 -57.95 -17.07 39.43
CA GLN A 798 -58.84 -18.21 39.64
C GLN A 798 -58.35 -19.17 40.74
N LEU A 799 -57.20 -18.88 41.37
CA LEU A 799 -56.68 -19.67 42.49
C LEU A 799 -57.66 -19.65 43.66
N THR A 800 -57.87 -20.81 44.28
CA THR A 800 -58.74 -20.89 45.46
C THR A 800 -58.03 -20.30 46.68
N GLN A 801 -58.80 -20.00 47.73
CA GLN A 801 -58.21 -19.55 49.01
C GLN A 801 -57.21 -20.57 49.55
N GLY A 802 -57.48 -21.87 49.40
CA GLY A 802 -56.58 -22.93 49.84
C GLY A 802 -55.24 -22.91 49.08
N ASP A 803 -55.28 -22.68 47.77
CA ASP A 803 -54.08 -22.63 46.93
C ASP A 803 -53.19 -21.45 47.31
N VAL A 804 -53.80 -20.30 47.58
CA VAL A 804 -53.10 -19.08 48.03
C VAL A 804 -52.48 -19.27 49.42
N VAL A 805 -53.19 -19.92 50.36
CA VAL A 805 -52.62 -20.25 51.67
C VAL A 805 -51.38 -21.13 51.51
N ALA A 806 -51.45 -22.16 50.67
CA ALA A 806 -50.32 -23.05 50.42
C ALA A 806 -49.12 -22.30 49.80
N LEU A 807 -49.38 -21.41 48.83
CA LEU A 807 -48.35 -20.58 48.20
C LEU A 807 -47.69 -19.61 49.19
N LEU A 808 -48.48 -18.91 50.02
CA LEU A 808 -47.95 -17.97 51.00
C LEU A 808 -47.17 -18.69 52.11
N GLN A 809 -47.63 -19.85 52.57
CA GLN A 809 -46.90 -20.69 53.51
C GLN A 809 -45.58 -21.18 52.91
N GLN A 810 -45.58 -21.57 51.64
CA GLN A 810 -44.35 -21.98 50.95
C GLN A 810 -43.38 -20.81 50.76
N ALA A 811 -43.87 -19.62 50.38
CA ALA A 811 -43.04 -18.42 50.28
C ALA A 811 -42.39 -18.08 51.63
N ALA A 812 -43.17 -18.11 52.71
CA ALA A 812 -42.68 -17.85 54.07
C ALA A 812 -41.55 -18.82 54.50
N ARG A 813 -41.57 -20.06 53.98
CA ARG A 813 -40.55 -21.09 54.27
C ARG A 813 -39.28 -20.94 53.44
N VAL A 814 -39.40 -20.56 52.17
CA VAL A 814 -38.27 -20.62 51.21
C VAL A 814 -37.46 -19.33 51.12
N VAL A 815 -38.11 -18.17 51.26
CA VAL A 815 -37.45 -16.84 51.22
C VAL A 815 -36.32 -16.63 52.27
N PRO A 816 -36.42 -17.10 53.52
CA PRO A 816 -35.42 -16.82 54.56
C PRO A 816 -34.11 -17.64 54.50
N GLY A 817 -33.99 -18.59 53.57
CA GLY A 817 -33.16 -19.78 53.78
C GLY A 817 -31.63 -19.67 53.67
N ASN A 818 -31.00 -18.69 52.99
CA ASN A 818 -29.57 -18.88 52.64
C ASN A 818 -28.71 -17.65 52.23
N VAL A 819 -29.16 -16.40 52.39
CA VAL A 819 -28.39 -15.25 51.86
C VAL A 819 -28.12 -14.22 52.95
N GLN A 820 -26.86 -14.09 53.37
CA GLN A 820 -26.41 -13.02 54.27
C GLN A 820 -26.24 -11.71 53.47
N ASP A 821 -26.98 -10.67 53.85
CA ASP A 821 -26.77 -9.25 53.50
C ASP A 821 -26.74 -8.87 52.00
N ASP A 822 -27.62 -9.43 51.16
CA ASP A 822 -27.80 -8.96 49.77
C ASP A 822 -29.09 -8.15 49.60
N LYS A 823 -28.96 -6.81 49.55
CA LYS A 823 -30.08 -5.88 49.32
C LYS A 823 -30.88 -6.18 48.03
N ALA A 824 -30.26 -6.81 47.03
CA ALA A 824 -30.94 -7.21 45.80
C ALA A 824 -31.92 -8.37 46.04
N HIS A 825 -31.55 -9.32 46.90
CA HIS A 825 -32.43 -10.40 47.33
C HIS A 825 -33.61 -9.88 48.15
N ASP A 826 -33.36 -8.93 49.06
CA ASP A 826 -34.45 -8.28 49.80
C ASP A 826 -35.43 -7.59 48.84
N THR A 827 -34.92 -6.85 47.85
CA THR A 827 -35.77 -6.16 46.85
C THR A 827 -36.57 -7.14 45.99
N ALA A 828 -36.00 -8.30 45.63
CA ALA A 828 -36.72 -9.34 44.89
C ALA A 828 -37.77 -10.06 45.76
N ALA A 829 -37.44 -10.37 47.01
CA ALA A 829 -38.36 -10.94 47.98
C ALA A 829 -39.53 -10.00 48.27
N MET A 830 -39.26 -8.70 48.35
CA MET A 830 -40.27 -7.64 48.44
C MET A 830 -41.24 -7.68 47.26
N ALA A 831 -40.72 -7.71 46.03
CA ALA A 831 -41.54 -7.77 44.82
C ALA A 831 -42.41 -9.03 44.77
N VAL A 832 -41.90 -10.16 45.28
CA VAL A 832 -42.64 -11.43 45.39
C VAL A 832 -43.75 -11.36 46.42
N CYS A 833 -43.47 -10.83 47.61
CA CYS A 833 -44.47 -10.62 48.64
C CYS A 833 -45.59 -9.69 48.14
N ASP A 834 -45.23 -8.60 47.45
CA ASP A 834 -46.19 -7.67 46.85
C ASP A 834 -47.00 -8.34 45.73
N ALA A 835 -46.36 -9.14 44.87
CA ALA A 835 -47.04 -9.88 43.80
C ALA A 835 -48.02 -10.93 44.35
N LEU A 836 -47.60 -11.74 45.32
CA LEU A 836 -48.48 -12.73 45.97
C LEU A 836 -49.63 -12.03 46.70
N CYS A 837 -49.36 -10.95 47.44
CA CYS A 837 -50.39 -10.17 48.13
C CYS A 837 -51.36 -9.45 47.17
N SER A 838 -50.98 -9.27 45.91
CA SER A 838 -51.84 -8.67 44.88
C SER A 838 -52.91 -9.63 44.34
N LEU A 839 -52.75 -10.94 44.56
CA LEU A 839 -53.71 -11.95 44.08
C LEU A 839 -55.10 -11.70 44.70
N PRO A 840 -56.19 -11.69 43.89
CA PRO A 840 -57.54 -11.41 44.39
C PRO A 840 -57.97 -12.33 45.53
N ALA A 841 -57.58 -13.62 45.47
CA ALA A 841 -57.91 -14.61 46.48
C ALA A 841 -57.27 -14.33 47.84
N VAL A 842 -56.18 -13.55 47.92
CA VAL A 842 -55.60 -13.08 49.20
C VAL A 842 -56.58 -12.18 49.95
N ARG A 843 -57.32 -11.33 49.23
CA ARG A 843 -58.34 -10.45 49.85
C ARG A 843 -59.54 -11.22 50.40
N LEU A 844 -59.71 -12.46 49.94
CA LEU A 844 -60.80 -13.35 50.35
C LEU A 844 -60.38 -14.33 51.46
N LEU A 845 -59.12 -14.33 51.89
CA LEU A 845 -58.65 -15.24 52.93
C LEU A 845 -59.48 -15.10 54.22
N GLY A 846 -60.03 -16.21 54.69
CA GLY A 846 -60.62 -16.28 56.02
C GLY A 846 -59.58 -16.19 57.14
N CYS A 847 -60.03 -15.93 58.36
CA CYS A 847 -59.17 -15.78 59.54
C CYS A 847 -58.28 -17.01 59.79
N GLU A 848 -58.80 -18.23 59.58
CA GLU A 848 -58.06 -19.48 59.77
C GLU A 848 -56.91 -19.63 58.76
N GLY A 849 -57.19 -19.35 57.48
CA GLY A 849 -56.17 -19.36 56.42
C GLY A 849 -55.08 -18.33 56.69
N LEU A 850 -55.46 -17.10 57.03
CA LEU A 850 -54.52 -16.03 57.35
C LEU A 850 -53.69 -16.33 58.61
N ALA A 851 -54.32 -16.85 59.67
CA ALA A 851 -53.65 -17.26 60.90
C ALA A 851 -52.56 -18.30 60.63
N SER A 852 -52.87 -19.30 59.79
CA SER A 852 -51.92 -20.35 59.44
C SER A 852 -50.71 -19.82 58.68
N VAL A 853 -50.89 -18.85 57.76
CA VAL A 853 -49.80 -18.21 57.02
C VAL A 853 -48.93 -17.36 57.95
N LEU A 854 -49.56 -16.53 58.80
CA LEU A 854 -48.85 -15.69 59.76
C LEU A 854 -48.04 -16.54 60.75
N GLN A 855 -48.58 -17.68 61.20
CA GLN A 855 -47.88 -18.58 62.10
C GLN A 855 -46.59 -19.12 61.45
N VAL A 856 -46.64 -19.50 60.18
CA VAL A 856 -45.45 -19.97 59.45
C VAL A 856 -44.45 -18.83 59.22
N ALA A 857 -44.91 -17.64 58.84
CA ALA A 857 -44.04 -16.49 58.57
C ALA A 857 -43.33 -15.98 59.83
N VAL A 858 -44.02 -15.94 60.97
CA VAL A 858 -43.48 -15.47 62.25
C VAL A 858 -42.42 -16.44 62.81
N LEU A 859 -42.56 -17.74 62.54
CA LEU A 859 -41.61 -18.75 62.99
C LEU A 859 -40.26 -18.68 62.26
N VAL A 860 -40.19 -18.04 61.10
CA VAL A 860 -38.94 -17.89 60.35
C VAL A 860 -38.55 -16.41 60.29
N ASP A 861 -37.70 -16.00 61.22
CA ASP A 861 -37.30 -14.60 61.38
C ASP A 861 -36.37 -14.15 60.24
N SER A 862 -36.97 -13.49 59.23
CA SER A 862 -36.27 -12.82 58.15
C SER A 862 -36.96 -11.52 57.81
N TYR A 863 -36.21 -10.58 57.21
CA TYR A 863 -36.73 -9.30 56.77
C TYR A 863 -37.92 -9.43 55.81
N ALA A 864 -37.84 -10.36 54.85
CA ALA A 864 -38.93 -10.60 53.93
C ALA A 864 -40.19 -11.16 54.61
N ASN A 865 -40.04 -12.00 55.63
CA ASN A 865 -41.17 -12.49 56.42
C ASN A 865 -41.77 -11.41 57.31
N GLN A 866 -40.95 -10.52 57.88
CA GLN A 866 -41.44 -9.34 58.59
C GLN A 866 -42.31 -8.50 57.65
N LEU A 867 -41.89 -8.33 56.41
CA LEU A 867 -42.66 -7.56 55.45
C LEU A 867 -43.90 -8.28 54.93
N LEU A 868 -43.82 -9.60 54.72
CA LEU A 868 -44.98 -10.44 54.42
C LEU A 868 -46.02 -10.32 55.55
N VAL A 869 -45.61 -10.44 56.81
CA VAL A 869 -46.46 -10.24 57.98
C VAL A 869 -47.03 -8.82 58.00
N GLN A 870 -46.23 -7.81 57.67
CA GLN A 870 -46.68 -6.41 57.59
C GLN A 870 -47.73 -6.18 56.49
N ARG A 871 -47.63 -6.86 55.35
CA ARG A 871 -48.60 -6.76 54.25
C ARG A 871 -49.88 -7.53 54.58
N LEU A 872 -49.75 -8.75 55.09
CA LEU A 872 -50.86 -9.60 55.49
C LEU A 872 -51.66 -9.03 56.67
N SER A 873 -51.00 -8.33 57.60
CA SER A 873 -51.67 -7.66 58.74
C SER A 873 -52.56 -6.49 58.31
N ARG A 874 -52.41 -5.98 57.08
CA ARG A 874 -53.28 -4.94 56.51
C ARG A 874 -54.56 -5.49 55.90
N LEU A 875 -54.68 -6.81 55.72
CA LEU A 875 -55.87 -7.43 55.16
C LEU A 875 -57.06 -7.31 56.13
N PRO A 876 -58.30 -7.17 55.65
CA PRO A 876 -59.48 -7.07 56.50
C PRO A 876 -59.62 -8.25 57.49
N ALA A 877 -59.28 -9.47 57.05
CA ALA A 877 -59.32 -10.67 57.88
C ALA A 877 -58.32 -10.64 59.05
N ALA A 878 -57.23 -9.87 58.96
CA ALA A 878 -56.26 -9.75 60.05
C ALA A 878 -56.87 -9.07 61.28
N LYS A 879 -57.79 -8.13 61.06
CA LYS A 879 -58.53 -7.43 62.12
C LYS A 879 -59.57 -8.33 62.80
N GLN A 880 -59.88 -9.48 62.20
CA GLN A 880 -60.87 -10.44 62.67
C GLN A 880 -60.23 -11.69 63.27
N LEU A 881 -58.89 -11.73 63.41
CA LEU A 881 -58.21 -12.80 64.14
C LEU A 881 -58.69 -12.82 65.58
N SER A 882 -58.68 -13.97 66.25
CA SER A 882 -59.00 -13.98 67.67
C SER A 882 -57.80 -13.50 68.48
N ARG A 883 -58.05 -12.86 69.62
CA ARG A 883 -56.98 -12.45 70.55
C ARG A 883 -56.03 -13.60 70.89
N GLY A 884 -56.55 -14.82 71.06
CA GLY A 884 -55.74 -16.01 71.32
C GLY A 884 -54.77 -16.36 70.19
N VAL A 885 -55.16 -16.14 68.92
CA VAL A 885 -54.26 -16.32 67.78
C VAL A 885 -53.20 -15.22 67.75
N VAL A 886 -53.58 -13.95 67.96
CA VAL A 886 -52.63 -12.83 67.97
C VAL A 886 -51.62 -12.96 69.11
N ASP A 887 -52.06 -13.32 70.31
CA ASP A 887 -51.21 -13.59 71.46
C ASP A 887 -50.27 -14.78 71.17
N GLY A 888 -50.78 -15.83 70.50
CA GLY A 888 -49.96 -16.95 70.04
C GLY A 888 -48.89 -16.56 69.02
N LEU A 889 -49.20 -15.66 68.10
CA LEU A 889 -48.23 -15.11 67.13
C LEU A 889 -47.19 -14.23 67.82
N LEU A 890 -47.58 -13.38 68.78
CA LEU A 890 -46.64 -12.56 69.54
C LEU A 890 -45.68 -13.41 70.39
N VAL A 891 -46.16 -14.52 70.95
CA VAL A 891 -45.31 -15.47 71.68
C VAL A 891 -44.37 -16.22 70.72
N ALA A 892 -44.84 -16.54 69.51
CA ALA A 892 -44.01 -17.20 68.49
C ALA A 892 -42.96 -16.26 67.87
N ALA A 893 -43.17 -14.95 67.90
CA ALA A 893 -42.23 -13.95 67.39
C ALA A 893 -41.03 -13.82 68.33
N ALA A 894 -39.97 -14.59 68.06
CA ALA A 894 -38.75 -14.58 68.88
C ALA A 894 -37.97 -13.25 68.78
N ALA A 895 -38.11 -12.53 67.67
CA ALA A 895 -37.38 -11.29 67.41
C ALA A 895 -38.19 -10.03 67.73
N PRO A 896 -37.58 -9.00 68.36
CA PRO A 896 -38.26 -7.76 68.72
C PRO A 896 -38.78 -6.99 67.51
N GLU A 897 -38.14 -7.08 66.35
CA GLU A 897 -38.59 -6.47 65.10
C GLU A 897 -39.90 -7.10 64.60
N MET A 898 -40.01 -8.44 64.64
CA MET A 898 -41.24 -9.15 64.27
C MET A 898 -42.39 -8.83 65.25
N MET A 899 -42.10 -8.70 66.56
CA MET A 899 -43.07 -8.24 67.55
C MET A 899 -43.60 -6.83 67.20
N GLN A 900 -42.73 -5.91 66.79
CA GLN A 900 -43.14 -4.56 66.39
C GLN A 900 -44.10 -4.56 65.20
N VAL A 901 -43.91 -5.48 64.24
CA VAL A 901 -44.81 -5.63 63.08
C VAL A 901 -46.17 -6.22 63.48
N LEU A 902 -46.22 -7.06 64.52
CA LEU A 902 -47.45 -7.70 65.02
C LEU A 902 -48.23 -6.85 66.03
N LEU A 903 -47.59 -5.91 66.75
CA LEU A 903 -48.24 -5.03 67.73
C LEU A 903 -49.47 -4.28 67.20
N PRO A 904 -49.51 -3.80 65.94
CA PRO A 904 -50.73 -3.21 65.38
C PRO A 904 -51.93 -4.17 65.38
N LEU A 905 -51.73 -5.49 65.32
CA LEU A 905 -52.83 -6.47 65.36
C LEU A 905 -53.44 -6.61 66.76
N SER A 906 -52.66 -6.44 67.84
CA SER A 906 -53.18 -6.56 69.20
C SER A 906 -54.03 -5.35 69.60
N THR A 907 -53.76 -4.17 69.02
CA THR A 907 -54.54 -2.95 69.30
C THR A 907 -55.97 -3.01 68.75
N TYR A 908 -56.22 -3.81 67.69
CA TYR A 908 -57.57 -4.03 67.17
C TYR A 908 -58.50 -4.82 68.12
N HIS A 909 -57.97 -5.49 69.15
CA HIS A 909 -58.74 -6.25 70.13
C HIS A 909 -58.89 -5.58 71.50
N MET A 910 -58.34 -4.37 71.66
CA MET A 910 -58.56 -3.54 72.84
C MET A 910 -59.80 -2.64 72.72
N VAL A 911 -60.43 -2.61 71.54
CA VAL A 911 -61.73 -1.99 71.25
C VAL A 911 -62.73 -3.10 71.01
#